data_AF-A0A494T8W2-F1
#
_entry.id   AF-A0A494T8W2-F1
#
_cell.length_a   1.000
_cell.length_b   1.000
_cell.length_c   1.000
_cell.angle_alpha   90.00
_cell.angle_beta   90.00
_cell.angle_gamma   90.00
#
_symmetry.space_group_name_H-M   'P 1'
#
loop_
_entity.id
_entity.type
_entity.pdbx_description
1 polymer ?
#
loop_
_entity_poly.entity_id
_entity_poly.type
_entity_poly.pdbx_seq_one_letter_code
_entity_poly.pdbx_strand_id
1 'polypeptide(L)'
;MARFGFGFGSVRQKRAFNPLAPASTVAPSITPSTGDVGTVFTLSNGTWTNTPTFTRQWYNAAGLIPGATATTYTAVTGDRAGSIYGIVTATANSTSAAAASNSVAIPALAPTNAIVPTLSGTTTEGQMLSSTAGTWNNIPTAYAYQWKRAGVNIGGATASTYLLVTADVGKVITCAVTASNTAGSNTATSAGSAAIAGLPVAPSNTVAPAITGTAQDGQTLTVSNGTWSGTPAPTYAYQWKRGGTNVGTNAATYLVATADVGSTITCTVTATNTAGSALAMSAATAVVSPAPAGALKIALAGSSTPEKFKTEYVGTSNARVSSSTDGTTFAAVTVGALVMEAGHQIATALNRDVKWLTMGVGGSTVSQWMSASDVRFTACRDAIIAAGGVDMLFFQCGWNDAAAKTVTSQASHAANLRTTLANIRSGVGLPNLKIIIGLSQKGNPGNHDATGMAQLVLVRAAEQDVATDTNNCLGYSPMDLATADGIHQTQASQLTSAGRLVPNFLAVLAGTTVYSGPIATSSTAVDSTHTDITFTNPNGTDITPTSGITGASITLSDTTTPAITAAVRQSANVVRLTHASLGGLAGTVSYLALGAPDMSGAVFDNGTPVRPSLPTRAPLAFSATAPVLQVLSITPNTATSGTGYTGTIAGKTSGSTITATASDGTTLNVSGVTVTGTFSTTGSKTVSLVETLAGATGSPKTTSGLAVTVSAPSVAKSANIDPSFSTLPVPAGWNRWNGAVGSDNTSTPGILPADLTTILTPAGVTTGWSVKMVSADRMQCFSTALGASTGNNSGVFPDQVMQSTWYSDFTATAGHDMTVRISGLDNAKLYTIGVRGSRAASRAPFDVVIGAASQSMDPTNNTSTVLTFANIAPSSGSIDFICRQQGLTPAFLDAFTITEQ
;
A
#
# COMPACT_ATOMS: atom_id res chain seq x y z
N MET A 1 -147.66 -63.63 55.17
CA MET A 1 -148.88 -64.41 55.49
C MET A 1 -148.49 -65.64 56.30
N ALA A 2 -149.15 -65.82 57.47
CA ALA A 2 -149.33 -66.99 58.36
C ALA A 2 -148.23 -68.08 58.45
N ARG A 3 -147.56 -68.36 59.57
CA ARG A 3 -147.96 -68.80 60.95
C ARG A 3 -148.47 -70.25 61.08
N PHE A 4 -147.65 -71.04 61.82
CA PHE A 4 -147.94 -72.18 62.73
C PHE A 4 -148.63 -73.45 62.17
N GLY A 5 -148.34 -74.67 62.63
CA GLY A 5 -147.47 -75.13 63.71
C GLY A 5 -147.50 -76.66 63.90
N PHE A 6 -146.45 -77.15 64.56
CA PHE A 6 -146.27 -78.28 65.51
C PHE A 6 -146.83 -79.71 65.33
N GLY A 7 -145.94 -80.68 65.58
CA GLY A 7 -146.24 -82.03 66.09
C GLY A 7 -144.97 -82.92 66.20
N PHE A 8 -144.46 -83.15 67.41
CA PHE A 8 -143.23 -83.91 67.71
C PHE A 8 -143.49 -85.41 67.97
N GLY A 9 -142.50 -86.26 67.63
CA GLY A 9 -142.31 -87.62 68.16
C GLY A 9 -140.85 -88.06 67.98
N SER A 10 -140.12 -88.22 69.09
CA SER A 10 -138.65 -88.40 69.14
C SER A 10 -138.20 -89.86 69.27
N VAL A 11 -137.13 -90.23 68.58
CA VAL A 11 -136.21 -91.33 68.96
C VAL A 11 -134.77 -90.78 68.94
N ARG A 12 -134.03 -90.90 70.05
CA ARG A 12 -132.67 -90.36 70.23
C ARG A 12 -131.62 -91.20 69.50
N GLN A 13 -130.85 -90.59 68.61
CA GLN A 13 -129.56 -91.11 68.13
C GLN A 13 -128.41 -90.69 69.08
N LYS A 14 -127.51 -91.63 69.40
CA LYS A 14 -126.18 -91.35 69.96
C LYS A 14 -125.35 -90.59 68.90
N ARG A 15 -125.00 -89.32 69.18
CA ARG A 15 -124.02 -88.57 68.39
C ARG A 15 -122.62 -89.07 68.70
N ALA A 16 -121.86 -89.45 67.66
CA ALA A 16 -120.41 -89.61 67.75
C ALA A 16 -119.78 -88.22 68.00
N PHE A 17 -118.92 -88.11 69.02
CA PHE A 17 -118.07 -86.95 69.23
C PHE A 17 -116.97 -86.94 68.16
N ASN A 18 -116.94 -85.90 67.34
CA ASN A 18 -115.84 -85.65 66.42
C ASN A 18 -114.61 -85.27 67.27
N PRO A 19 -113.42 -85.89 67.11
CA PRO A 19 -112.24 -85.48 67.87
C PRO A 19 -111.86 -84.04 67.48
N LEU A 20 -111.83 -83.14 68.46
CA LEU A 20 -111.44 -81.74 68.27
C LEU A 20 -109.93 -81.67 67.99
N ALA A 21 -109.54 -80.83 67.04
CA ALA A 21 -108.14 -80.55 66.76
C ALA A 21 -107.41 -79.99 68.00
N PRO A 22 -106.10 -80.26 68.15
CA PRO A 22 -105.31 -79.63 69.21
C PRO A 22 -105.38 -78.10 69.07
N ALA A 23 -105.58 -77.39 70.18
CA ALA A 23 -105.65 -75.93 70.23
C ALA A 23 -104.59 -75.40 71.20
N SER A 24 -103.83 -74.38 70.78
CA SER A 24 -102.80 -73.77 71.64
C SER A 24 -103.47 -72.94 72.75
N THR A 25 -103.14 -73.26 74.01
CA THR A 25 -103.61 -72.54 75.21
C THR A 25 -102.57 -71.55 75.71
N VAL A 26 -101.28 -71.80 75.45
CA VAL A 26 -100.18 -70.84 75.57
C VAL A 26 -99.33 -70.98 74.32
N ALA A 27 -99.10 -69.88 73.62
CA ALA A 27 -98.34 -69.87 72.38
C ALA A 27 -96.89 -70.37 72.60
N PRO A 28 -96.28 -70.99 71.58
CA PRO A 28 -94.84 -71.17 71.51
C PRO A 28 -94.08 -69.88 71.81
N SER A 29 -92.88 -69.97 72.37
CA SER A 29 -92.05 -68.82 72.69
C SER A 29 -90.58 -69.09 72.38
N ILE A 30 -89.85 -68.06 71.99
CA ILE A 30 -88.40 -68.12 71.80
C ILE A 30 -87.69 -67.58 73.03
N THR A 31 -86.70 -68.33 73.54
CA THR A 31 -85.81 -67.92 74.64
C THR A 31 -84.34 -68.06 74.21
N PRO A 32 -83.45 -67.07 74.46
CA PRO A 32 -83.73 -65.76 75.07
C PRO A 32 -84.59 -64.85 74.17
N SER A 33 -85.26 -63.85 74.75
CA SER A 33 -86.13 -62.90 74.03
C SER A 33 -85.35 -61.82 73.26
N THR A 34 -84.03 -61.77 73.43
CA THR A 34 -83.08 -60.91 72.73
C THR A 34 -81.81 -61.69 72.43
N GLY A 35 -81.15 -61.39 71.31
CA GLY A 35 -79.82 -61.94 71.02
C GLY A 35 -79.28 -61.38 69.71
N ASP A 36 -78.00 -61.67 69.45
CA ASP A 36 -77.31 -61.30 68.22
C ASP A 36 -76.92 -62.57 67.41
N VAL A 37 -76.31 -62.39 66.24
CA VAL A 37 -75.69 -63.47 65.47
C VAL A 37 -74.78 -64.32 66.37
N GLY A 38 -74.88 -65.65 66.23
CA GLY A 38 -74.20 -66.62 67.09
C GLY A 38 -75.00 -67.00 68.35
N THR A 39 -76.05 -66.25 68.69
CA THR A 39 -76.95 -66.63 69.80
C THR A 39 -77.77 -67.85 69.43
N VAL A 40 -77.80 -68.85 70.31
CA VAL A 40 -78.65 -70.04 70.18
C VAL A 40 -80.01 -69.75 70.81
N PHE A 41 -81.04 -69.72 69.99
CA PHE A 41 -82.42 -69.53 70.40
C PHE A 41 -83.14 -70.87 70.53
N THR A 42 -83.95 -71.03 71.58
CA THR A 42 -84.74 -72.25 71.82
C THR A 42 -86.23 -71.95 71.63
N LEU A 43 -86.91 -72.74 70.81
CA LEU A 43 -88.35 -72.65 70.57
C LEU A 43 -89.09 -73.62 71.50
N SER A 44 -89.84 -73.07 72.46
CA SER A 44 -90.75 -73.85 73.31
C SER A 44 -91.95 -74.33 72.48
N ASN A 45 -92.52 -75.49 72.85
CA ASN A 45 -93.73 -75.97 72.18
C ASN A 45 -94.98 -75.18 72.56
N GLY A 46 -94.93 -74.33 73.59
CA GLY A 46 -96.13 -73.81 74.25
C GLY A 46 -96.91 -74.90 74.98
N THR A 47 -98.15 -74.60 75.35
CA THR A 47 -99.11 -75.61 75.87
C THR A 47 -100.31 -75.71 74.94
N TRP A 48 -100.84 -76.93 74.82
CA TRP A 48 -101.89 -77.29 73.88
C TRP A 48 -102.93 -78.19 74.55
N THR A 49 -104.16 -78.15 74.06
CA THR A 49 -105.17 -79.16 74.40
C THR A 49 -104.79 -80.52 73.82
N ASN A 50 -105.24 -81.61 74.47
CA ASN A 50 -104.85 -83.01 74.18
C ASN A 50 -103.35 -83.30 74.46
N THR A 51 -102.88 -84.49 74.09
CA THR A 51 -101.45 -84.89 74.16
C THR A 51 -100.87 -85.02 72.74
N PRO A 52 -100.49 -83.92 72.07
CA PRO A 52 -100.03 -83.94 70.68
C PRO A 52 -98.54 -84.30 70.52
N THR A 53 -98.17 -84.72 69.30
CA THR A 53 -96.79 -84.70 68.82
C THR A 53 -96.48 -83.38 68.11
N PHE A 54 -95.21 -82.96 68.06
CA PHE A 54 -94.82 -81.63 67.57
C PHE A 54 -93.80 -81.68 66.43
N THR A 55 -94.04 -80.88 65.39
CA THR A 55 -93.03 -80.48 64.40
C THR A 55 -92.78 -78.98 64.48
N ARG A 56 -91.61 -78.53 64.03
CA ARG A 56 -91.16 -77.14 64.16
C ARG A 56 -90.56 -76.66 62.84
N GLN A 57 -90.65 -75.36 62.59
CA GLN A 57 -89.99 -74.71 61.48
C GLN A 57 -89.62 -73.27 61.85
N TRP A 58 -88.36 -72.90 61.65
CA TRP A 58 -87.88 -71.53 61.86
C TRP A 58 -87.99 -70.69 60.58
N TYR A 59 -88.21 -69.39 60.78
CA TYR A 59 -88.35 -68.35 59.77
C TYR A 59 -87.52 -67.14 60.17
N ASN A 60 -87.03 -66.38 59.19
CA ASN A 60 -86.46 -65.04 59.38
C ASN A 60 -87.25 -64.00 58.58
N ALA A 61 -86.74 -62.76 58.50
CA ALA A 61 -87.38 -61.69 57.75
C ALA A 61 -87.51 -61.98 56.24
N ALA A 62 -86.67 -62.87 55.68
CA ALA A 62 -86.77 -63.33 54.29
C ALA A 62 -87.76 -64.50 54.10
N GLY A 63 -88.35 -65.01 55.18
CA GLY A 63 -89.33 -66.10 55.18
C GLY A 63 -88.76 -67.40 55.72
N LEU A 64 -89.13 -68.52 55.10
CA LEU A 64 -88.76 -69.86 55.54
C LEU A 64 -87.23 -70.02 55.57
N ILE A 65 -86.68 -70.52 56.68
CA ILE A 65 -85.28 -70.96 56.75
C ILE A 65 -85.23 -72.46 56.42
N PRO A 66 -84.78 -72.87 55.22
CA PRO A 66 -84.88 -74.26 54.80
C PRO A 66 -84.13 -75.21 55.74
N GLY A 67 -84.78 -76.30 56.15
CA GLY A 67 -84.19 -77.34 57.01
C GLY A 67 -84.08 -77.00 58.51
N ALA A 68 -84.41 -75.77 58.92
CA ALA A 68 -84.39 -75.38 60.33
C ALA A 68 -85.63 -75.89 61.08
N THR A 69 -85.63 -77.18 61.45
CA THR A 69 -86.76 -77.86 62.13
C THR A 69 -86.44 -78.31 63.56
N ALA A 70 -85.23 -78.01 64.04
CA ALA A 70 -84.79 -78.34 65.39
C ALA A 70 -85.48 -77.50 66.47
N THR A 71 -85.38 -77.94 67.73
CA THR A 71 -85.81 -77.15 68.90
C THR A 71 -85.02 -75.87 69.08
N THR A 72 -83.82 -75.78 68.50
CA THR A 72 -82.95 -74.61 68.56
C THR A 72 -82.59 -74.07 67.17
N TYR A 73 -82.28 -72.79 67.12
CA TYR A 73 -81.71 -72.12 65.94
C TYR A 73 -80.63 -71.14 66.36
N THR A 74 -79.44 -71.27 65.78
CA THR A 74 -78.36 -70.29 65.97
C THR A 74 -78.51 -69.19 64.93
N ALA A 75 -78.72 -67.95 65.37
CA ALA A 75 -78.83 -66.83 64.45
C ALA A 75 -77.54 -66.68 63.62
N VAL A 76 -77.68 -66.51 62.32
CA VAL A 76 -76.57 -66.33 61.38
C VAL A 76 -76.54 -64.91 60.83
N THR A 77 -75.47 -64.52 60.14
CA THR A 77 -75.31 -63.17 59.58
C THR A 77 -76.47 -62.77 58.66
N GLY A 78 -77.08 -63.73 57.96
CA GLY A 78 -78.26 -63.50 57.11
C GLY A 78 -79.54 -63.09 57.85
N ASP A 79 -79.58 -63.23 59.18
CA ASP A 79 -80.73 -62.80 60.00
C ASP A 79 -80.62 -61.36 60.51
N ARG A 80 -79.44 -60.71 60.35
CA ARG A 80 -79.21 -59.34 60.80
C ARG A 80 -80.20 -58.36 60.18
N ALA A 81 -80.54 -57.32 60.95
CA ALA A 81 -81.51 -56.29 60.54
C ALA A 81 -82.90 -56.86 60.21
N GLY A 82 -83.18 -58.09 60.64
CA GLY A 82 -84.45 -58.77 60.54
C GLY A 82 -84.87 -59.37 61.87
N SER A 83 -85.85 -60.24 61.83
CA SER A 83 -86.32 -60.97 63.00
C SER A 83 -86.45 -62.45 62.70
N ILE A 84 -86.15 -63.29 63.68
CA ILE A 84 -86.41 -64.74 63.63
C ILE A 84 -87.69 -65.08 64.39
N TYR A 85 -88.45 -66.06 63.92
CA TYR A 85 -89.59 -66.63 64.62
C TYR A 85 -89.78 -68.11 64.27
N GLY A 86 -90.47 -68.86 65.13
CA GLY A 86 -90.74 -70.29 64.94
C GLY A 86 -92.22 -70.57 64.78
N ILE A 87 -92.57 -71.54 63.95
CA ILE A 87 -93.91 -72.12 63.90
C ILE A 87 -93.84 -73.54 64.46
N VAL A 88 -94.70 -73.83 65.44
CA VAL A 88 -94.88 -75.18 66.00
C VAL A 88 -96.21 -75.73 65.51
N THR A 89 -96.17 -76.90 64.90
CA THR A 89 -97.36 -77.64 64.47
C THR A 89 -97.59 -78.82 65.41
N ALA A 90 -98.72 -78.78 66.11
CA ALA A 90 -99.15 -79.85 67.01
C ALA A 90 -100.12 -80.79 66.28
N THR A 91 -99.93 -82.10 66.41
CA THR A 91 -100.78 -83.13 65.79
C THR A 91 -101.32 -84.10 66.83
N ALA A 92 -102.65 -84.23 66.90
CA ALA A 92 -103.34 -85.21 67.75
C ALA A 92 -104.60 -85.70 67.03
N ASN A 93 -104.93 -86.98 67.22
CA ASN A 93 -106.15 -87.58 66.64
C ASN A 93 -106.29 -87.35 65.12
N SER A 94 -105.17 -87.46 64.38
CA SER A 94 -105.11 -87.25 62.92
C SER A 94 -105.50 -85.83 62.43
N THR A 95 -105.47 -84.84 63.32
CA THR A 95 -105.70 -83.42 63.00
C THR A 95 -104.54 -82.58 63.51
N SER A 96 -104.25 -81.47 62.83
CA SER A 96 -103.12 -80.60 63.16
C SER A 96 -103.53 -79.13 63.23
N ALA A 97 -102.86 -78.38 64.09
CA ALA A 97 -102.94 -76.94 64.17
C ALA A 97 -101.55 -76.34 64.40
N ALA A 98 -101.33 -75.11 63.92
CA ALA A 98 -100.05 -74.42 64.02
C ALA A 98 -100.18 -73.12 64.81
N ALA A 99 -99.16 -72.78 65.57
CA ALA A 99 -99.04 -71.51 66.27
C ALA A 99 -97.63 -70.95 66.06
N ALA A 100 -97.54 -69.63 65.86
CA ALA A 100 -96.27 -68.92 65.76
C ALA A 100 -95.78 -68.49 67.14
N SER A 101 -94.47 -68.41 67.31
CA SER A 101 -93.83 -67.80 68.47
C SER A 101 -93.84 -66.26 68.38
N ASN A 102 -93.38 -65.60 69.45
CA ASN A 102 -92.89 -64.23 69.34
C ASN A 102 -91.74 -64.15 68.32
N SER A 103 -91.58 -63.00 67.67
CA SER A 103 -90.41 -62.70 66.85
C SER A 103 -89.29 -62.10 67.71
N VAL A 104 -88.05 -62.47 67.43
CA VAL A 104 -86.86 -61.89 68.06
C VAL A 104 -86.07 -61.13 67.00
N ALA A 105 -85.90 -59.83 67.21
CA ALA A 105 -85.10 -59.00 66.31
C ALA A 105 -83.61 -59.30 66.51
N ILE A 106 -82.86 -59.46 65.41
CA ILE A 106 -81.41 -59.56 65.42
C ILE A 106 -80.85 -58.17 65.06
N PRO A 107 -80.17 -57.47 65.99
CA PRO A 107 -79.76 -56.09 65.80
C PRO A 107 -78.94 -55.87 64.53
N ALA A 108 -79.21 -54.75 63.85
CA ALA A 108 -78.32 -54.23 62.81
C ALA A 108 -77.05 -53.66 63.46
N LEU A 109 -75.93 -53.73 62.75
CA LEU A 109 -74.68 -53.07 63.12
C LEU A 109 -74.40 -51.93 62.15
N ALA A 110 -73.78 -50.85 62.63
CA ALA A 110 -73.35 -49.77 61.75
C ALA A 110 -72.39 -50.31 60.66
N PRO A 111 -72.41 -49.75 59.44
CA PRO A 111 -71.52 -50.19 58.37
C PRO A 111 -70.05 -50.10 58.81
N THR A 112 -69.22 -51.07 58.47
CA THR A 112 -67.76 -50.99 58.67
C THR A 112 -67.06 -51.14 57.33
N ASN A 113 -66.07 -50.30 57.06
CA ASN A 113 -65.38 -50.31 55.77
C ASN A 113 -64.50 -51.56 55.66
N ALA A 114 -64.63 -52.29 54.55
CA ALA A 114 -63.78 -53.42 54.19
C ALA A 114 -62.73 -53.02 53.14
N ILE A 115 -63.13 -52.22 52.16
CA ILE A 115 -62.25 -51.66 51.13
C ILE A 115 -62.58 -50.18 50.98
N VAL A 116 -61.55 -49.32 51.10
CA VAL A 116 -61.71 -47.87 50.96
C VAL A 116 -62.15 -47.48 49.54
N PRO A 117 -62.83 -46.32 49.38
CA PRO A 117 -63.14 -45.75 48.08
C PRO A 117 -61.89 -45.55 47.21
N THR A 118 -62.05 -45.70 45.90
CA THR A 118 -61.00 -45.46 44.90
C THR A 118 -61.39 -44.34 43.96
N LEU A 119 -60.40 -43.52 43.57
CA LEU A 119 -60.58 -42.44 42.60
C LEU A 119 -60.18 -42.90 41.20
N SER A 120 -60.92 -42.44 40.19
CA SER A 120 -60.59 -42.60 38.76
C SER A 120 -60.83 -41.31 37.98
N GLY A 121 -60.15 -41.16 36.84
CA GLY A 121 -60.18 -39.95 36.01
C GLY A 121 -58.79 -39.33 35.83
N THR A 122 -58.72 -38.28 35.02
CA THR A 122 -57.47 -37.56 34.72
C THR A 122 -57.29 -36.40 35.70
N THR A 123 -56.12 -36.28 36.32
CA THR A 123 -55.79 -35.20 37.27
C THR A 123 -55.36 -33.92 36.55
N THR A 124 -56.24 -33.35 35.74
CA THR A 124 -56.05 -32.07 35.03
C THR A 124 -57.25 -31.18 35.25
N GLU A 125 -57.02 -29.88 35.45
CA GLU A 125 -58.07 -28.87 35.49
C GLU A 125 -59.08 -29.03 34.34
N GLY A 126 -60.37 -28.91 34.65
CA GLY A 126 -61.46 -29.12 33.71
C GLY A 126 -61.83 -30.58 33.45
N GLN A 127 -61.11 -31.56 34.03
CA GLN A 127 -61.46 -32.98 33.95
C GLN A 127 -62.25 -33.43 35.18
N MET A 128 -63.07 -34.47 35.03
CA MET A 128 -63.82 -35.06 36.14
C MET A 128 -63.00 -36.16 36.84
N LEU A 129 -63.00 -36.15 38.17
CA LEU A 129 -62.69 -37.30 39.00
C LEU A 129 -63.97 -37.99 39.45
N SER A 130 -63.92 -39.32 39.56
CA SER A 130 -65.02 -40.16 40.07
C SER A 130 -64.53 -40.94 41.28
N SER A 131 -65.40 -41.13 42.28
CA SER A 131 -65.13 -41.98 43.45
C SER A 131 -66.06 -43.19 43.46
N THR A 132 -65.52 -44.38 43.70
CA THR A 132 -66.35 -45.54 44.07
C THR A 132 -66.94 -45.36 45.47
N ALA A 133 -67.96 -46.13 45.83
CA ALA A 133 -68.51 -46.13 47.19
C ALA A 133 -67.61 -46.87 48.20
N GLY A 134 -66.66 -47.68 47.72
CA GLY A 134 -65.93 -48.67 48.53
C GLY A 134 -66.76 -49.93 48.82
N THR A 135 -66.18 -50.88 49.54
CA THR A 135 -66.86 -52.11 49.99
C THR A 135 -67.06 -52.05 51.49
N TRP A 136 -68.27 -52.39 51.94
CA TRP A 136 -68.69 -52.23 53.33
C TRP A 136 -69.37 -53.50 53.84
N ASN A 137 -69.08 -53.85 55.09
CA ASN A 137 -69.81 -54.86 55.83
C ASN A 137 -71.07 -54.26 56.47
N ASN A 138 -71.95 -55.12 57.00
CA ASN A 138 -73.19 -54.75 57.70
C ASN A 138 -74.23 -54.01 56.85
N ILE A 139 -74.31 -54.32 55.55
CA ILE A 139 -75.44 -53.98 54.65
C ILE A 139 -75.83 -52.49 54.69
N PRO A 140 -74.99 -51.58 54.16
CA PRO A 140 -75.37 -50.18 54.03
C PRO A 140 -76.55 -50.00 53.07
N THR A 141 -77.41 -49.00 53.35
CA THR A 141 -78.58 -48.67 52.51
C THR A 141 -78.46 -47.32 51.81
N ALA A 142 -77.49 -46.49 52.18
CA ALA A 142 -77.20 -45.21 51.50
C ALA A 142 -75.73 -44.82 51.61
N TYR A 143 -75.29 -43.97 50.67
CA TYR A 143 -73.94 -43.40 50.61
C TYR A 143 -73.99 -41.90 50.40
N ALA A 144 -73.13 -41.17 51.11
CA ALA A 144 -72.88 -39.74 50.90
C ALA A 144 -71.40 -39.51 50.58
N TYR A 145 -71.12 -38.55 49.69
CA TYR A 145 -69.76 -38.21 49.27
C TYR A 145 -69.41 -36.82 49.78
N GLN A 146 -68.13 -36.60 50.07
CA GLN A 146 -67.58 -35.29 50.36
C GLN A 146 -66.15 -35.21 49.81
N TRP A 147 -65.97 -34.42 48.76
CA TRP A 147 -64.66 -34.17 48.19
C TRP A 147 -63.86 -33.21 49.05
N LYS A 148 -62.55 -33.42 49.09
CA LYS A 148 -61.60 -32.65 49.88
C LYS A 148 -60.41 -32.21 49.04
N ARG A 149 -60.02 -30.95 49.22
CA ARG A 149 -58.81 -30.34 48.65
C ARG A 149 -57.77 -30.22 49.75
N ALA A 150 -56.62 -30.88 49.59
CA ALA A 150 -55.55 -30.86 50.59
C ALA A 150 -56.04 -31.18 52.02
N GLY A 151 -56.99 -32.12 52.14
CA GLY A 151 -57.57 -32.54 53.42
C GLY A 151 -58.78 -31.71 53.92
N VAL A 152 -59.11 -30.58 53.28
CA VAL A 152 -60.23 -29.71 53.68
C VAL A 152 -61.44 -29.92 52.77
N ASN A 153 -62.65 -29.95 53.33
CA ASN A 153 -63.89 -30.12 52.56
C ASN A 153 -64.06 -29.03 51.49
N ILE A 154 -64.40 -29.46 50.27
CA ILE A 154 -64.82 -28.57 49.19
C ILE A 154 -66.33 -28.35 49.34
N GLY A 155 -66.74 -27.12 49.62
CA GLY A 155 -68.15 -26.78 49.85
C GLY A 155 -69.03 -27.19 48.66
N GLY A 156 -70.13 -27.89 48.94
CA GLY A 156 -71.11 -28.34 47.93
C GLY A 156 -70.68 -29.57 47.10
N ALA A 157 -69.42 -30.01 47.17
CA ALA A 157 -68.91 -31.14 46.40
C ALA A 157 -69.32 -32.48 47.05
N THR A 158 -70.57 -32.88 46.83
CA THR A 158 -71.22 -34.03 47.48
C THR A 158 -71.69 -35.13 46.52
N ALA A 159 -71.45 -34.96 45.23
CA ALA A 159 -71.72 -35.99 44.22
C ALA A 159 -70.61 -37.06 44.19
N SER A 160 -70.88 -38.21 43.57
CA SER A 160 -69.87 -39.26 43.33
C SER A 160 -68.79 -38.85 42.32
N THR A 161 -68.95 -37.70 41.66
CA THR A 161 -67.99 -37.09 40.74
C THR A 161 -67.67 -35.65 41.14
N TYR A 162 -66.51 -35.15 40.73
CA TYR A 162 -66.07 -33.78 40.97
C TYR A 162 -65.28 -33.25 39.76
N LEU A 163 -65.71 -32.09 39.25
CA LEU A 163 -65.01 -31.36 38.19
C LEU A 163 -63.84 -30.59 38.81
N LEU A 164 -62.63 -30.88 38.35
CA LEU A 164 -61.42 -30.20 38.80
C LEU A 164 -61.42 -28.75 38.32
N VAL A 165 -61.14 -27.81 39.22
CA VAL A 165 -61.08 -26.37 38.94
C VAL A 165 -59.69 -25.80 39.18
N THR A 166 -59.46 -24.54 38.79
CA THR A 166 -58.16 -23.84 38.95
C THR A 166 -57.62 -23.89 40.38
N ALA A 167 -58.50 -23.80 41.39
CA ALA A 167 -58.10 -23.85 42.80
C ALA A 167 -57.56 -25.23 43.25
N ASP A 168 -57.78 -26.28 42.46
CA ASP A 168 -57.27 -27.62 42.71
C ASP A 168 -55.84 -27.82 42.17
N VAL A 169 -55.37 -26.95 41.27
CA VAL A 169 -54.06 -27.08 40.62
C VAL A 169 -52.93 -27.11 41.66
N GLY A 170 -52.04 -28.10 41.51
CA GLY A 170 -50.95 -28.39 42.45
C GLY A 170 -51.38 -29.01 43.77
N LYS A 171 -52.68 -29.29 43.98
CA LYS A 171 -53.21 -29.91 45.20
C LYS A 171 -53.56 -31.39 44.97
N VAL A 172 -53.62 -32.14 46.06
CA VAL A 172 -54.14 -33.51 46.10
C VAL A 172 -55.62 -33.46 46.46
N ILE A 173 -56.42 -34.25 45.75
CA ILE A 173 -57.86 -34.42 45.97
C ILE A 173 -58.13 -35.79 46.61
N THR A 174 -58.98 -35.84 47.62
CA THR A 174 -59.52 -37.07 48.21
C THR A 174 -61.04 -37.02 48.25
N CYS A 175 -61.70 -38.18 48.32
CA CYS A 175 -63.14 -38.28 48.56
C CYS A 175 -63.41 -39.07 49.83
N ALA A 176 -64.13 -38.47 50.78
CA ALA A 176 -64.68 -39.16 51.93
C ALA A 176 -66.07 -39.70 51.57
N VAL A 177 -66.29 -41.00 51.80
CA VAL A 177 -67.56 -41.68 51.57
C VAL A 177 -68.12 -42.16 52.91
N THR A 178 -69.32 -41.69 53.23
CA THR A 178 -70.06 -42.10 54.43
C THR A 178 -71.12 -43.11 54.03
N ALA A 179 -71.03 -44.33 54.56
CA ALA A 179 -72.04 -45.36 54.39
C ALA A 179 -72.95 -45.40 55.63
N SER A 180 -74.26 -45.51 55.42
CA SER A 180 -75.26 -45.50 56.50
C SER A 180 -76.27 -46.64 56.36
N ASN A 181 -76.74 -47.13 57.50
CA ASN A 181 -77.94 -47.96 57.64
C ASN A 181 -78.72 -47.53 58.89
N THR A 182 -79.76 -48.28 59.28
CA THR A 182 -80.60 -47.96 60.45
C THR A 182 -79.85 -48.01 61.80
N ALA A 183 -78.70 -48.67 61.88
CA ALA A 183 -77.87 -48.75 63.09
C ALA A 183 -76.83 -47.63 63.20
N GLY A 184 -76.62 -46.84 62.14
CA GLY A 184 -75.70 -45.70 62.15
C GLY A 184 -74.93 -45.56 60.85
N SER A 185 -73.82 -44.81 60.92
CA SER A 185 -72.97 -44.50 59.76
C SER A 185 -71.49 -44.50 60.10
N ASN A 186 -70.65 -44.87 59.13
CA ASN A 186 -69.20 -44.71 59.22
C ASN A 186 -68.64 -44.13 57.93
N THR A 187 -67.45 -43.52 58.01
CA THR A 187 -66.81 -42.82 56.88
C THR A 187 -65.45 -43.42 56.58
N ALA A 188 -65.15 -43.61 55.29
CA ALA A 188 -63.85 -44.00 54.77
C ALA A 188 -63.39 -42.98 53.73
N THR A 189 -62.10 -42.64 53.72
CA THR A 189 -61.54 -41.68 52.75
C THR A 189 -60.67 -42.42 51.73
N SER A 190 -60.80 -42.05 50.46
CA SER A 190 -59.96 -42.59 49.40
C SER A 190 -58.48 -42.27 49.60
N ALA A 191 -57.61 -43.00 48.91
CA ALA A 191 -56.26 -42.51 48.67
C ALA A 191 -56.29 -41.15 47.93
N GLY A 192 -55.25 -40.34 48.12
CA GLY A 192 -55.09 -39.07 47.42
C GLY A 192 -54.84 -39.27 45.92
N SER A 193 -55.40 -38.38 45.10
CA SER A 193 -55.03 -38.25 43.69
C SER A 193 -53.56 -37.85 43.54
N ALA A 194 -53.01 -37.98 42.33
CA ALA A 194 -51.83 -37.20 41.96
C ALA A 194 -52.14 -35.69 42.08
N ALA A 195 -51.11 -34.84 42.18
CA ALA A 195 -51.29 -33.40 42.17
C ALA A 195 -51.95 -32.97 40.86
N ILE A 196 -53.00 -32.14 40.94
CA ILE A 196 -53.75 -31.72 39.75
C ILE A 196 -52.88 -30.83 38.86
N ALA A 197 -52.74 -31.18 37.58
CA ALA A 197 -52.10 -30.35 36.58
C ALA A 197 -53.04 -29.21 36.13
N GLY A 198 -52.49 -28.02 35.87
CA GLY A 198 -53.25 -26.94 35.24
C GLY A 198 -53.64 -27.25 33.79
N LEU A 199 -54.60 -26.50 33.24
CA LEU A 199 -55.03 -26.68 31.86
C LEU A 199 -53.85 -26.40 30.88
N PRO A 200 -53.55 -27.30 29.93
CA PRO A 200 -52.48 -27.07 28.97
C PRO A 200 -52.78 -25.87 28.06
N VAL A 201 -51.83 -24.94 27.95
CA VAL A 201 -51.89 -23.74 27.10
C VAL A 201 -50.70 -23.75 26.16
N ALA A 202 -50.95 -23.64 24.85
CA ALA A 202 -49.91 -23.65 23.83
C ALA A 202 -48.92 -22.47 24.03
N PRO A 203 -47.65 -22.62 23.63
CA PRO A 203 -46.68 -21.55 23.78
C PRO A 203 -47.06 -20.31 22.98
N SER A 204 -46.85 -19.13 23.54
CA SER A 204 -47.00 -17.86 22.82
C SER A 204 -45.86 -16.92 23.19
N ASN A 205 -45.20 -16.33 22.18
CA ASN A 205 -44.10 -15.41 22.40
C ASN A 205 -44.65 -14.05 22.87
N THR A 206 -44.06 -13.49 23.92
CA THR A 206 -44.38 -12.15 24.43
C THR A 206 -43.21 -11.18 24.29
N VAL A 207 -41.98 -11.69 24.17
CA VAL A 207 -40.78 -10.91 23.85
C VAL A 207 -39.96 -11.71 22.85
N ALA A 208 -39.64 -11.09 21.71
CA ALA A 208 -38.92 -11.74 20.63
C ALA A 208 -37.49 -12.16 21.06
N PRO A 209 -36.94 -13.24 20.46
CA PRO A 209 -35.53 -13.59 20.60
C PRO A 209 -34.59 -12.45 20.20
N ALA A 210 -33.51 -12.22 20.95
CA ALA A 210 -32.44 -11.30 20.59
C ALA A 210 -31.14 -12.04 20.29
N ILE A 211 -30.40 -11.59 19.27
CA ILE A 211 -29.05 -12.08 18.97
C ILE A 211 -28.04 -11.13 19.60
N THR A 212 -27.05 -11.68 20.30
CA THR A 212 -25.89 -10.97 20.83
C THR A 212 -24.59 -11.55 20.24
N GLY A 213 -23.51 -10.78 20.35
CA GLY A 213 -22.22 -11.08 19.72
C GLY A 213 -21.94 -10.18 18.52
N THR A 214 -20.73 -10.28 17.98
CA THR A 214 -20.28 -9.48 16.83
C THR A 214 -20.58 -10.24 15.55
N ALA A 215 -21.33 -9.62 14.63
CA ALA A 215 -21.58 -10.15 13.29
C ALA A 215 -20.30 -10.03 12.43
N GLN A 216 -19.37 -10.96 12.64
CA GLN A 216 -18.07 -10.99 11.98
C GLN A 216 -17.63 -12.44 11.76
N ASP A 217 -17.05 -12.74 10.61
CA ASP A 217 -16.51 -14.07 10.30
C ASP A 217 -15.58 -14.57 11.42
N GLY A 218 -15.77 -15.83 11.83
CA GLY A 218 -15.05 -16.47 12.94
C GLY A 218 -15.58 -16.12 14.34
N GLN A 219 -16.48 -15.14 14.49
CA GLN A 219 -17.09 -14.82 15.78
C GLN A 219 -18.34 -15.66 16.05
N THR A 220 -18.65 -15.85 17.34
CA THR A 220 -19.84 -16.57 17.77
C THR A 220 -20.98 -15.61 18.09
N LEU A 221 -22.13 -15.83 17.45
CA LEU A 221 -23.41 -15.22 17.81
C LEU A 221 -24.15 -16.13 18.79
N THR A 222 -24.89 -15.52 19.71
CA THR A 222 -25.76 -16.22 20.69
C THR A 222 -27.17 -15.69 20.57
N VAL A 223 -28.18 -16.56 20.54
CA VAL A 223 -29.59 -16.17 20.55
C VAL A 223 -30.21 -16.45 21.92
N SER A 224 -30.95 -15.47 22.46
CA SER A 224 -31.81 -15.69 23.63
C SER A 224 -33.11 -16.37 23.21
N ASN A 225 -33.77 -17.12 24.10
CA ASN A 225 -35.09 -17.68 23.80
C ASN A 225 -36.18 -16.61 23.63
N GLY A 226 -35.98 -15.39 24.14
CA GLY A 226 -37.06 -14.42 24.33
C GLY A 226 -37.89 -14.76 25.58
N THR A 227 -39.13 -14.29 25.62
CA THR A 227 -40.08 -14.62 26.70
C THR A 227 -41.32 -15.29 26.11
N TRP A 228 -41.76 -16.37 26.74
CA TRP A 228 -42.88 -17.19 26.28
C TRP A 228 -43.84 -17.47 27.44
N SER A 229 -45.14 -17.34 27.17
CA SER A 229 -46.17 -17.98 27.98
C SER A 229 -46.38 -19.42 27.52
N GLY A 230 -47.08 -20.22 28.32
CA GLY A 230 -47.44 -21.60 28.00
C GLY A 230 -47.41 -22.47 29.25
N THR A 231 -48.27 -23.48 29.31
CA THR A 231 -48.30 -24.45 30.40
C THR A 231 -48.53 -25.84 29.81
N PRO A 232 -47.70 -26.85 30.10
CA PRO A 232 -46.43 -26.79 30.82
C PRO A 232 -45.40 -25.84 30.17
N ALA A 233 -44.32 -25.53 30.90
CA ALA A 233 -43.25 -24.66 30.39
C ALA A 233 -42.67 -25.22 29.07
N PRO A 234 -42.46 -24.38 28.05
CA PRO A 234 -42.01 -24.86 26.74
C PRO A 234 -40.53 -25.24 26.72
N THR A 235 -40.19 -26.16 25.82
CA THR A 235 -38.82 -26.45 25.37
C THR A 235 -38.53 -25.71 24.06
N TYR A 236 -37.24 -25.51 23.73
CA TYR A 236 -36.83 -24.64 22.63
C TYR A 236 -35.97 -25.34 21.58
N ALA A 237 -36.20 -25.00 20.31
CA ALA A 237 -35.35 -25.35 19.17
C ALA A 237 -34.98 -24.09 18.37
N TYR A 238 -33.82 -24.11 17.72
CA TYR A 238 -33.27 -22.94 17.02
C TYR A 238 -33.05 -23.25 15.54
N GLN A 239 -33.22 -22.25 14.68
CA GLN A 239 -32.85 -22.34 13.28
C GLN A 239 -32.24 -21.01 12.82
N TRP A 240 -30.92 -21.02 12.62
CA TRP A 240 -30.19 -19.87 12.08
C TRP A 240 -30.44 -19.73 10.59
N LYS A 241 -30.47 -18.49 10.10
CA LYS A 241 -30.70 -18.14 8.70
C LYS A 241 -29.76 -17.04 8.21
N ARG A 242 -29.16 -17.25 7.05
CA ARG A 242 -28.41 -16.25 6.25
C ARG A 242 -29.30 -15.74 5.13
N GLY A 243 -29.68 -14.47 5.17
CA GLY A 243 -30.54 -13.89 4.12
C GLY A 243 -31.84 -14.67 3.88
N GLY A 244 -32.38 -15.32 4.92
CA GLY A 244 -33.58 -16.18 4.85
C GLY A 244 -33.33 -17.68 4.67
N THR A 245 -32.13 -18.10 4.27
CA THR A 245 -31.77 -19.52 4.04
C THR A 245 -31.20 -20.16 5.30
N ASN A 246 -31.65 -21.38 5.62
CA ASN A 246 -31.19 -22.12 6.81
C ASN A 246 -29.68 -22.41 6.79
N VAL A 247 -29.02 -22.18 7.93
CA VAL A 247 -27.59 -22.43 8.17
C VAL A 247 -27.36 -22.96 9.60
N GLY A 248 -26.17 -23.49 9.88
CA GLY A 248 -25.75 -23.88 11.23
C GLY A 248 -26.32 -25.21 11.73
N THR A 249 -26.14 -25.48 13.02
CA THR A 249 -26.43 -26.77 13.67
C THR A 249 -27.65 -26.73 14.60
N ASN A 250 -28.53 -25.73 14.44
CA ASN A 250 -29.74 -25.58 15.26
C ASN A 250 -29.47 -25.47 16.78
N ALA A 251 -28.28 -25.00 17.15
CA ALA A 251 -27.90 -24.68 18.53
C ALA A 251 -28.27 -23.23 18.91
N ALA A 252 -28.24 -22.91 20.21
CA ALA A 252 -28.43 -21.55 20.71
C ALA A 252 -27.28 -20.59 20.33
N THR A 253 -26.19 -21.13 19.77
CA THR A 253 -25.04 -20.38 19.28
C THR A 253 -24.79 -20.68 17.80
N TYR A 254 -24.16 -19.73 17.12
CA TYR A 254 -23.77 -19.86 15.72
C TYR A 254 -22.38 -19.26 15.50
N LEU A 255 -21.45 -20.09 15.04
CA LEU A 255 -20.16 -19.62 14.55
C LEU A 255 -20.37 -19.03 13.16
N VAL A 256 -20.17 -17.72 13.03
CA VAL A 256 -20.27 -17.02 11.75
C VAL A 256 -19.16 -17.52 10.85
N ALA A 257 -19.52 -17.94 9.64
CA ALA A 257 -18.60 -18.47 8.64
C ALA A 257 -18.27 -17.40 7.58
N THR A 258 -17.18 -17.63 6.84
CA THR A 258 -16.75 -16.73 5.76
C THR A 258 -17.82 -16.53 4.69
N ALA A 259 -18.66 -17.55 4.45
CA ALA A 259 -19.76 -17.45 3.49
C ALA A 259 -20.93 -16.57 3.98
N ASP A 260 -20.94 -16.15 5.25
CA ASP A 260 -21.93 -15.20 5.79
C ASP A 260 -21.55 -13.74 5.51
N VAL A 261 -20.29 -13.46 5.16
CA VAL A 261 -19.80 -12.09 4.92
C VAL A 261 -20.66 -11.38 3.87
N GLY A 262 -21.10 -10.17 4.20
CA GLY A 262 -22.00 -9.38 3.36
C GLY A 262 -23.50 -9.71 3.52
N SER A 263 -23.85 -10.70 4.34
CA SER A 263 -25.25 -11.04 4.69
C SER A 263 -25.60 -10.64 6.12
N THR A 264 -26.89 -10.55 6.43
CA THR A 264 -27.40 -10.47 7.82
C THR A 264 -27.81 -11.85 8.31
N ILE A 265 -27.65 -12.08 9.61
CA ILE A 265 -28.05 -13.33 10.27
C ILE A 265 -29.32 -13.10 11.10
N THR A 266 -30.24 -14.06 11.04
CA THR A 266 -31.43 -14.13 11.91
C THR A 266 -31.52 -15.52 12.52
N CYS A 267 -32.26 -15.67 13.61
CA CYS A 267 -32.57 -16.98 14.19
C CYS A 267 -34.07 -17.10 14.48
N THR A 268 -34.66 -18.22 14.09
CA THR A 268 -36.02 -18.60 14.46
C THR A 268 -35.95 -19.50 15.70
N VAL A 269 -36.66 -19.11 16.76
CA VAL A 269 -36.83 -19.91 17.97
C VAL A 269 -38.23 -20.53 17.95
N THR A 270 -38.29 -21.85 18.03
CA THR A 270 -39.55 -22.61 18.14
C THR A 270 -39.71 -23.08 19.57
N ALA A 271 -40.80 -22.67 20.22
CA ALA A 271 -41.18 -23.11 21.55
C ALA A 271 -42.26 -24.20 21.45
N THR A 272 -42.10 -25.30 22.19
CA THR A 272 -43.01 -26.46 22.14
C THR A 272 -43.37 -26.94 23.54
N ASN A 273 -44.65 -27.23 23.79
CA ASN A 273 -45.11 -27.99 24.93
C ASN A 273 -46.18 -29.00 24.50
N THR A 274 -46.81 -29.71 25.45
CA THR A 274 -47.83 -30.72 25.15
C THR A 274 -49.12 -30.17 24.55
N ALA A 275 -49.36 -28.85 24.65
CA ALA A 275 -50.53 -28.19 24.07
C ALA A 275 -50.28 -27.69 22.63
N GLY A 276 -49.03 -27.59 22.18
CA GLY A 276 -48.68 -27.17 20.83
C GLY A 276 -47.31 -26.53 20.70
N SER A 277 -47.07 -25.85 19.57
CA SER A 277 -45.85 -25.11 19.29
C SER A 277 -46.12 -23.78 18.63
N ALA A 278 -45.20 -22.83 18.82
CA ALA A 278 -45.20 -21.53 18.17
C ALA A 278 -43.76 -21.09 17.88
N LEU A 279 -43.59 -20.20 16.90
CA LEU A 279 -42.29 -19.72 16.45
C LEU A 279 -42.19 -18.19 16.57
N ALA A 280 -41.00 -17.70 16.87
CA ALA A 280 -40.65 -16.29 16.88
C ALA A 280 -39.28 -16.10 16.24
N MET A 281 -39.11 -15.02 15.48
CA MET A 281 -37.85 -14.70 14.81
C MET A 281 -37.16 -13.54 15.52
N SER A 282 -35.83 -13.59 15.60
CA SER A 282 -35.05 -12.46 16.08
C SER A 282 -35.04 -11.29 15.09
N ALA A 283 -34.65 -10.11 15.57
CA ALA A 283 -34.16 -9.07 14.67
C ALA A 283 -32.91 -9.57 13.90
N ALA A 284 -32.68 -9.04 12.71
CA ALA A 284 -31.46 -9.31 11.95
C ALA A 284 -30.26 -8.65 12.63
N THR A 285 -29.11 -9.32 12.59
CA THR A 285 -27.84 -8.70 12.98
C THR A 285 -27.48 -7.55 12.01
N ALA A 286 -26.46 -6.77 12.39
CA ALA A 286 -25.73 -6.00 11.39
C ALA A 286 -25.18 -6.92 10.27
N VAL A 287 -24.87 -6.34 9.12
CA VAL A 287 -24.22 -7.06 8.02
C VAL A 287 -22.92 -7.65 8.52
N VAL A 288 -22.71 -8.95 8.27
CA VAL A 288 -21.52 -9.66 8.71
C VAL A 288 -20.30 -9.07 8.02
N SER A 289 -19.38 -8.54 8.82
CA SER A 289 -18.07 -8.09 8.34
C SER A 289 -17.12 -9.28 8.16
N PRO A 290 -16.14 -9.20 7.25
CA PRO A 290 -15.05 -10.16 7.24
C PRO A 290 -14.28 -10.13 8.57
N ALA A 291 -13.62 -11.25 8.90
CA ALA A 291 -12.71 -11.33 10.02
C ALA A 291 -11.62 -10.24 9.87
N PRO A 292 -11.10 -9.67 10.95
CA PRO A 292 -9.96 -8.77 10.85
C PRO A 292 -8.82 -9.56 10.22
N ALA A 293 -8.26 -9.05 9.12
CA ALA A 293 -7.10 -9.69 8.53
C ALA A 293 -5.99 -9.73 9.59
N GLY A 294 -5.51 -10.93 9.93
CA GLY A 294 -4.47 -11.12 10.93
C GLY A 294 -3.20 -10.32 10.59
N ALA A 295 -2.27 -10.23 11.54
CA ALA A 295 -1.01 -9.52 11.30
C ALA A 295 -0.31 -10.04 10.03
N LEU A 296 0.13 -9.13 9.16
CA LEU A 296 0.91 -9.45 7.98
C LEU A 296 2.31 -9.88 8.41
N LYS A 297 2.75 -11.07 8.01
CA LYS A 297 4.05 -11.62 8.38
C LYS A 297 5.01 -11.56 7.20
N ILE A 298 6.16 -10.91 7.39
CA ILE A 298 7.17 -10.74 6.36
C ILE A 298 8.50 -11.29 6.86
N ALA A 299 9.08 -12.25 6.15
CA ALA A 299 10.40 -12.77 6.46
C ALA A 299 11.52 -11.96 5.77
N LEU A 300 12.64 -11.78 6.45
CA LEU A 300 13.88 -11.20 5.95
C LEU A 300 14.97 -12.28 6.03
N ALA A 301 15.59 -12.62 4.91
CA ALA A 301 16.66 -13.63 4.85
C ALA A 301 17.78 -13.22 3.89
N GLY A 302 18.90 -13.93 3.95
CA GLY A 302 20.09 -13.64 3.14
C GLY A 302 21.21 -12.98 3.94
N SER A 303 22.06 -12.22 3.25
CA SER A 303 23.29 -11.62 3.80
C SER A 303 23.11 -10.20 4.28
N SER A 304 22.24 -9.44 3.62
CA SER A 304 21.92 -8.11 4.11
C SER A 304 21.09 -8.26 5.38
N THR A 305 21.45 -7.46 6.36
CA THR A 305 20.59 -7.12 7.48
C THR A 305 20.15 -5.69 7.20
N PRO A 306 18.98 -5.46 6.56
CA PRO A 306 18.36 -4.13 6.60
C PRO A 306 18.21 -3.57 8.05
N GLU A 307 18.40 -4.46 9.02
CA GLU A 307 18.43 -4.26 10.47
C GLU A 307 19.80 -3.81 11.04
N LYS A 308 20.93 -3.84 10.30
CA LYS A 308 22.27 -3.72 10.91
C LYS A 308 22.62 -2.33 11.47
N PHE A 309 21.84 -1.29 11.17
CA PHE A 309 21.85 -0.07 11.99
C PHE A 309 20.88 -0.25 13.16
N LYS A 310 21.32 -1.08 14.12
CA LYS A 310 20.63 -1.31 15.38
C LYS A 310 20.67 -0.09 16.32
N THR A 311 21.22 1.05 15.91
CA THR A 311 21.50 2.15 16.84
C THR A 311 20.77 3.46 16.63
N GLU A 312 19.98 3.67 15.56
CA GLU A 312 19.12 4.88 15.51
C GLU A 312 18.07 4.77 14.40
N TYR A 313 16.79 4.65 14.77
CA TYR A 313 15.68 5.14 13.95
C TYR A 313 15.23 6.45 14.60
N VAL A 314 15.35 7.57 13.87
CA VAL A 314 14.95 8.91 14.37
C VAL A 314 13.48 9.25 14.05
N GLY A 315 12.69 8.29 13.54
CA GLY A 315 11.27 8.47 13.28
C GLY A 315 10.36 8.04 14.45
N THR A 316 9.05 8.21 14.30
CA THR A 316 8.06 7.82 15.30
C THR A 316 7.87 6.31 15.35
N SER A 317 8.03 5.70 16.54
CA SER A 317 7.73 4.30 16.74
C SER A 317 6.26 3.99 16.43
N ASN A 318 5.99 2.83 15.82
CA ASN A 318 4.64 2.37 15.53
C ASN A 318 4.35 1.10 16.33
N ALA A 319 3.39 1.16 17.26
CA ALA A 319 3.00 0.03 18.10
C ALA A 319 2.48 -1.18 17.30
N ARG A 320 2.14 -0.99 16.02
CA ARG A 320 1.64 -2.01 15.09
C ARG A 320 2.74 -2.80 14.38
N VAL A 321 4.01 -2.44 14.58
CA VAL A 321 5.16 -3.07 13.93
C VAL A 321 5.98 -3.81 14.99
N SER A 322 6.15 -5.11 14.78
CA SER A 322 6.91 -5.97 15.68
C SER A 322 7.84 -6.90 14.89
N SER A 323 8.92 -7.37 15.53
CA SER A 323 9.86 -8.31 14.93
C SER A 323 10.15 -9.49 15.84
N SER A 324 10.56 -10.60 15.24
CA SER A 324 11.03 -11.81 15.90
C SER A 324 12.18 -12.43 15.11
N THR A 325 13.16 -13.00 15.78
CA THR A 325 14.24 -13.78 15.14
C THR A 325 13.93 -15.27 15.05
N ASP A 326 12.97 -15.77 15.85
CA ASP A 326 12.65 -17.20 15.99
C ASP A 326 11.21 -17.56 15.60
N GLY A 327 10.39 -16.55 15.27
CA GLY A 327 8.99 -16.71 14.88
C GLY A 327 8.03 -17.01 16.03
N THR A 328 8.50 -17.12 17.28
CA THR A 328 7.66 -17.43 18.45
C THR A 328 7.25 -16.17 19.20
N THR A 329 8.23 -15.31 19.50
CA THR A 329 8.02 -14.12 20.35
C THR A 329 8.29 -12.87 19.52
N PHE A 330 7.25 -12.03 19.37
CA PHE A 330 7.33 -10.78 18.64
C PHE A 330 7.39 -9.60 19.61
N ALA A 331 8.40 -8.74 19.44
CA ALA A 331 8.60 -7.53 20.24
C ALA A 331 8.49 -6.29 19.34
N ALA A 332 8.11 -5.15 19.92
CA ALA A 332 8.08 -3.88 19.18
C ALA A 332 9.45 -3.59 18.56
N VAL A 333 9.45 -3.20 17.28
CA VAL A 333 10.70 -2.85 16.60
C VAL A 333 11.17 -1.50 17.10
N THR A 334 12.39 -1.45 17.64
CA THR A 334 13.00 -0.23 18.19
C THR A 334 14.18 0.26 17.36
N VAL A 335 14.65 -0.55 16.41
CA VAL A 335 15.88 -0.32 15.64
C VAL A 335 15.74 -0.88 14.21
N GLY A 336 16.43 -0.29 13.24
CA GLY A 336 16.38 -0.69 11.82
C GLY A 336 15.43 0.15 10.97
N ALA A 337 15.97 1.12 10.24
CA ALA A 337 15.19 2.12 9.50
C ALA A 337 14.31 1.54 8.39
N LEU A 338 14.78 0.53 7.62
CA LEU A 338 13.96 -0.09 6.57
C LEU A 338 12.73 -0.79 7.16
N VAL A 339 12.96 -1.63 8.16
CA VAL A 339 11.94 -2.49 8.78
C VAL A 339 10.87 -1.63 9.48
N MET A 340 11.32 -0.58 10.17
CA MET A 340 10.42 0.40 10.80
C MET A 340 9.60 1.18 9.78
N GLU A 341 10.26 1.80 8.79
CA GLU A 341 9.58 2.66 7.83
C GLU A 341 8.66 1.86 6.90
N ALA A 342 9.15 0.74 6.35
CA ALA A 342 8.33 -0.12 5.52
C ALA A 342 7.18 -0.75 6.33
N GLY A 343 7.47 -1.20 7.55
CA GLY A 343 6.45 -1.72 8.46
C GLY A 343 5.38 -0.67 8.78
N HIS A 344 5.78 0.57 9.06
CA HIS A 344 4.85 1.67 9.35
C HIS A 344 3.97 1.99 8.14
N GLN A 345 4.57 2.15 6.95
CA GLN A 345 3.83 2.44 5.73
C GLN A 345 2.87 1.30 5.35
N ILE A 346 3.31 0.04 5.44
CA ILE A 346 2.45 -1.13 5.16
C ILE A 346 1.33 -1.24 6.19
N ALA A 347 1.64 -1.08 7.48
CA ALA A 347 0.65 -1.17 8.54
C ALA A 347 -0.44 -0.11 8.38
N THR A 348 -0.04 1.10 7.99
CA THR A 348 -0.96 2.21 7.71
C THR A 348 -1.78 1.94 6.45
N ALA A 349 -1.14 1.56 5.35
CA ALA A 349 -1.79 1.33 4.06
C ALA A 349 -2.82 0.19 4.10
N LEU A 350 -2.51 -0.90 4.81
CA LEU A 350 -3.38 -2.06 4.92
C LEU A 350 -4.29 -2.04 6.14
N ASN A 351 -4.09 -1.07 7.04
CA ASN A 351 -4.66 -1.07 8.38
C ASN A 351 -4.47 -2.44 9.08
N ARG A 352 -3.29 -3.06 8.97
CA ARG A 352 -2.93 -4.35 9.59
C ARG A 352 -1.65 -4.23 10.40
N ASP A 353 -1.52 -5.02 11.45
CA ASP A 353 -0.24 -5.12 12.15
C ASP A 353 0.79 -5.83 11.28
N VAL A 354 2.05 -5.44 11.37
CA VAL A 354 3.16 -6.01 10.59
C VAL A 354 4.12 -6.72 11.54
N LYS A 355 4.40 -7.98 11.22
CA LYS A 355 5.27 -8.89 11.96
C LYS A 355 6.46 -9.28 11.08
N TRP A 356 7.63 -8.75 11.41
CA TRP A 356 8.86 -9.09 10.72
C TRP A 356 9.50 -10.32 11.34
N LEU A 357 9.87 -11.30 10.51
CA LEU A 357 10.81 -12.31 10.91
C LEU A 357 12.19 -11.90 10.39
N THR A 358 13.13 -11.67 11.30
CA THR A 358 14.42 -11.04 11.03
C THR A 358 15.53 -12.09 11.08
N MET A 359 15.73 -12.82 9.99
CA MET A 359 16.65 -13.98 9.92
C MET A 359 17.87 -13.74 9.02
N GLY A 360 18.12 -12.49 8.61
CA GLY A 360 19.31 -12.15 7.84
C GLY A 360 20.60 -12.40 8.62
N VAL A 361 21.61 -12.98 7.98
CA VAL A 361 22.91 -13.29 8.58
C VAL A 361 24.01 -12.55 7.83
N GLY A 362 24.45 -11.44 8.43
CA GLY A 362 25.54 -10.62 7.90
C GLY A 362 26.78 -11.45 7.53
N GLY A 363 27.32 -11.24 6.32
CA GLY A 363 28.52 -11.95 5.88
C GLY A 363 28.24 -13.25 5.11
N SER A 364 26.98 -13.69 5.01
CA SER A 364 26.67 -14.93 4.30
C SER A 364 26.76 -14.81 2.77
N THR A 365 26.88 -15.95 2.09
CA THR A 365 26.86 -16.10 0.62
C THR A 365 25.61 -16.87 0.15
N VAL A 366 25.21 -16.71 -1.11
CA VAL A 366 24.08 -17.47 -1.68
C VAL A 366 24.32 -18.98 -1.57
N SER A 367 25.57 -19.42 -1.76
CA SER A 367 25.94 -20.84 -1.64
C SER A 367 25.67 -21.44 -0.26
N GLN A 368 25.83 -20.67 0.82
CA GLN A 368 25.50 -21.12 2.18
C GLN A 368 23.99 -21.26 2.37
N TRP A 369 23.22 -20.29 1.87
CA TRP A 369 21.76 -20.32 1.93
C TRP A 369 21.14 -21.41 1.03
N MET A 370 21.86 -21.82 -0.01
CA MET A 370 21.40 -22.86 -0.94
C MET A 370 21.33 -24.24 -0.29
N SER A 371 22.21 -24.53 0.67
CA SER A 371 22.22 -25.82 1.34
C SER A 371 21.12 -25.92 2.40
N ALA A 372 20.18 -26.84 2.22
CA ALA A 372 19.06 -27.04 3.14
C ALA A 372 19.48 -27.54 4.54
N SER A 373 20.73 -28.01 4.70
CA SER A 373 21.31 -28.41 5.98
C SER A 373 22.12 -27.31 6.67
N ASP A 374 22.31 -26.17 6.01
CA ASP A 374 23.06 -25.05 6.56
C ASP A 374 22.27 -24.37 7.69
N VAL A 375 22.96 -24.00 8.77
CA VAL A 375 22.35 -23.40 9.97
C VAL A 375 21.58 -22.12 9.68
N ARG A 376 21.98 -21.34 8.68
CA ARG A 376 21.28 -20.13 8.25
C ARG A 376 19.93 -20.45 7.63
N PHE A 377 19.93 -21.45 6.75
CA PHE A 377 18.72 -21.93 6.10
C PHE A 377 17.75 -22.54 7.11
N THR A 378 18.23 -23.44 7.99
CA THR A 378 17.38 -24.12 8.96
C THR A 378 16.76 -23.15 9.97
N ALA A 379 17.53 -22.17 10.48
CA ALA A 379 17.00 -21.14 11.36
C ALA A 379 15.89 -20.30 10.69
N CYS A 380 16.08 -19.93 9.42
CA CYS A 380 15.07 -19.23 8.63
C CYS A 380 13.79 -20.07 8.45
N ARG A 381 13.95 -21.33 8.03
CA ARG A 381 12.84 -22.28 7.86
C ARG A 381 12.05 -22.44 9.15
N ASP A 382 12.75 -22.73 10.25
CA ASP A 382 12.13 -23.06 11.53
C ASP A 382 11.40 -21.86 12.12
N ALA A 383 11.95 -20.65 11.96
CA ALA A 383 11.27 -19.41 12.36
C ALA A 383 9.99 -19.17 11.57
N ILE A 384 10.01 -19.39 10.24
CA ILE A 384 8.80 -19.26 9.41
C ILE A 384 7.73 -20.29 9.83
N ILE A 385 8.13 -21.53 10.09
CA ILE A 385 7.22 -22.59 10.54
C ILE A 385 6.64 -22.25 11.92
N ALA A 386 7.48 -21.82 12.87
CA ALA A 386 7.06 -21.45 14.22
C ALA A 386 6.07 -20.28 14.23
N ALA A 387 6.23 -19.33 13.31
CA ALA A 387 5.28 -18.24 13.11
C ALA A 387 3.97 -18.69 12.45
N GLY A 388 3.84 -19.95 12.01
CA GLY A 388 2.68 -20.46 11.27
C GLY A 388 2.65 -20.02 9.81
N GLY A 389 3.81 -19.77 9.20
CA GLY A 389 3.96 -19.28 7.83
C GLY A 389 4.17 -17.76 7.73
N VAL A 390 4.47 -17.30 6.50
CA VAL A 390 4.65 -15.88 6.16
C VAL A 390 3.92 -15.54 4.86
N ASP A 391 3.49 -14.28 4.72
CA ASP A 391 2.83 -13.79 3.52
C ASP A 391 3.84 -13.50 2.39
N MET A 392 5.03 -13.03 2.75
CA MET A 392 6.10 -12.67 1.82
C MET A 392 7.49 -12.89 2.43
N LEU A 393 8.47 -13.10 1.57
CA LEU A 393 9.89 -13.17 1.90
C LEU A 393 10.65 -12.05 1.18
N PHE A 394 11.50 -11.32 1.89
CA PHE A 394 12.52 -10.46 1.32
C PHE A 394 13.87 -11.17 1.47
N PHE A 395 14.52 -11.44 0.34
CA PHE A 395 15.80 -12.13 0.28
C PHE A 395 16.83 -11.24 -0.40
N GLN A 396 17.96 -10.98 0.27
CA GLN A 396 19.04 -10.19 -0.33
C GLN A 396 20.39 -10.76 0.08
N CYS A 397 21.11 -11.31 -0.89
CA CYS A 397 22.38 -12.00 -0.72
C CYS A 397 23.08 -12.09 -2.08
N GLY A 398 24.39 -11.83 -2.12
CA GLY A 398 25.17 -11.86 -3.36
C GLY A 398 26.46 -11.05 -3.27
N TRP A 399 26.45 -9.98 -2.47
CA TRP A 399 27.62 -9.13 -2.28
C TRP A 399 28.88 -9.91 -1.84
N ASN A 400 28.74 -10.81 -0.87
CA ASN A 400 29.87 -11.60 -0.36
C ASN A 400 30.28 -12.71 -1.32
N ASP A 401 29.40 -13.16 -2.21
CA ASP A 401 29.76 -14.09 -3.28
C ASP A 401 30.78 -13.41 -4.23
N ALA A 402 30.52 -12.14 -4.59
CA ALA A 402 31.49 -11.33 -5.35
C ALA A 402 32.77 -11.04 -4.54
N ALA A 403 32.65 -10.74 -3.24
CA ALA A 403 33.81 -10.43 -2.39
C ALA A 403 34.72 -11.65 -2.19
N ALA A 404 34.11 -12.84 -2.10
CA ALA A 404 34.81 -14.12 -2.05
C ALA A 404 35.38 -14.55 -3.42
N LYS A 405 35.08 -13.81 -4.49
CA LYS A 405 35.54 -14.05 -5.86
C LYS A 405 35.08 -15.39 -6.42
N THR A 406 33.92 -15.90 -5.99
CA THR A 406 33.42 -17.22 -6.36
C THR A 406 32.45 -17.21 -7.56
N VAL A 407 32.08 -16.04 -8.06
CA VAL A 407 31.08 -15.88 -9.12
C VAL A 407 31.76 -15.91 -10.48
N THR A 408 31.59 -17.02 -11.20
CA THR A 408 32.23 -17.24 -12.50
C THR A 408 31.37 -16.79 -13.69
N SER A 409 30.04 -16.72 -13.53
CA SER A 409 29.11 -16.25 -14.56
C SER A 409 27.77 -15.83 -13.95
N GLN A 410 27.05 -14.95 -14.67
CA GLN A 410 25.68 -14.56 -14.33
C GLN A 410 24.75 -15.79 -14.24
N ALA A 411 24.78 -16.67 -15.25
CA ALA A 411 23.89 -17.83 -15.33
C ALA A 411 24.07 -18.78 -14.14
N SER A 412 25.31 -19.03 -13.71
CA SER A 412 25.59 -19.90 -12.57
C SER A 412 25.09 -19.30 -11.25
N HIS A 413 25.30 -18.00 -11.03
CA HIS A 413 24.81 -17.36 -9.81
C HIS A 413 23.29 -17.28 -9.77
N ALA A 414 22.63 -17.04 -10.91
CA ALA A 414 21.18 -17.04 -11.01
C ALA A 414 20.58 -18.43 -10.73
N ALA A 415 21.22 -19.50 -11.21
CA ALA A 415 20.82 -20.87 -10.91
C ALA A 415 20.94 -21.21 -9.41
N ASN A 416 22.03 -20.78 -8.76
CA ASN A 416 22.20 -20.96 -7.32
C ASN A 416 21.12 -20.22 -6.53
N LEU A 417 20.83 -18.97 -6.89
CA LEU A 417 19.78 -18.18 -6.25
C LEU A 417 18.40 -18.83 -6.43
N ARG A 418 18.04 -19.27 -7.64
CA ARG A 418 16.79 -20.01 -7.90
C ARG A 418 16.67 -21.25 -7.02
N THR A 419 17.75 -22.01 -6.89
CA THR A 419 17.81 -23.21 -6.05
C THR A 419 17.59 -22.86 -4.57
N THR A 420 18.23 -21.81 -4.07
CA THR A 420 18.00 -21.29 -2.71
C THR A 420 16.54 -20.95 -2.46
N LEU A 421 15.92 -20.19 -3.37
CA LEU A 421 14.51 -19.77 -3.22
C LEU A 421 13.55 -20.97 -3.29
N ALA A 422 13.81 -21.93 -4.18
CA ALA A 422 13.04 -23.17 -4.29
C ALA A 422 13.17 -24.02 -3.01
N ASN A 423 14.37 -24.11 -2.45
CA ASN A 423 14.60 -24.81 -1.18
C ASN A 423 13.84 -24.14 -0.04
N ILE A 424 13.84 -22.80 0.06
CA ILE A 424 13.09 -22.09 1.10
C ILE A 424 11.60 -22.40 0.98
N ARG A 425 11.02 -22.26 -0.23
CA ARG A 425 9.60 -22.57 -0.50
C ARG A 425 9.21 -23.98 -0.08
N SER A 426 10.02 -24.96 -0.48
CA SER A 426 9.82 -26.36 -0.14
C SER A 426 9.95 -26.59 1.38
N GLY A 427 11.00 -26.04 2.00
CA GLY A 427 11.29 -26.20 3.41
C GLY A 427 10.23 -25.64 4.34
N VAL A 428 9.54 -24.57 3.94
CA VAL A 428 8.44 -23.96 4.74
C VAL A 428 7.05 -24.40 4.30
N GLY A 429 6.94 -25.27 3.29
CA GLY A 429 5.65 -25.76 2.77
C GLY A 429 4.82 -24.70 2.01
N LEU A 430 5.46 -23.66 1.46
CA LEU A 430 4.80 -22.56 0.74
C LEU A 430 5.29 -22.49 -0.72
N PRO A 431 4.78 -23.36 -1.62
CA PRO A 431 5.29 -23.46 -3.01
C PRO A 431 5.09 -22.17 -3.82
N ASN A 432 4.08 -21.37 -3.48
CA ASN A 432 3.75 -20.12 -4.16
C ASN A 432 4.20 -18.87 -3.38
N LEU A 433 5.06 -19.02 -2.35
CA LEU A 433 5.53 -17.89 -1.54
C LEU A 433 6.07 -16.77 -2.43
N LYS A 434 5.56 -15.56 -2.21
CA LYS A 434 5.97 -14.34 -2.90
C LYS A 434 7.31 -13.87 -2.34
N ILE A 435 8.28 -13.61 -3.22
CA ILE A 435 9.66 -13.29 -2.84
C ILE A 435 10.07 -11.96 -3.47
N ILE A 436 10.59 -11.05 -2.66
CA ILE A 436 11.31 -9.86 -3.15
C ILE A 436 12.80 -10.12 -3.02
N ILE A 437 13.50 -9.94 -4.13
CA ILE A 437 14.94 -10.07 -4.26
C ILE A 437 15.53 -8.67 -4.16
N GLY A 438 16.20 -8.37 -3.05
CA GLY A 438 16.98 -7.15 -2.94
C GLY A 438 18.29 -7.31 -3.70
N LEU A 439 18.52 -6.48 -4.70
CA LEU A 439 19.75 -6.49 -5.48
C LEU A 439 20.92 -6.01 -4.61
N SER A 440 22.11 -6.50 -4.91
CA SER A 440 23.35 -6.11 -4.27
C SER A 440 23.67 -4.64 -4.57
N GLN A 441 23.76 -3.82 -3.50
CA GLN A 441 23.91 -2.35 -3.53
C GLN A 441 25.22 -1.85 -4.18
N LYS A 442 25.48 -0.52 -4.19
CA LYS A 442 26.68 0.10 -4.78
C LYS A 442 27.98 -0.39 -4.15
N GLY A 443 28.91 -0.86 -5.00
CA GLY A 443 30.30 -1.23 -4.69
C GLY A 443 31.20 -0.03 -4.42
N ASN A 444 31.97 -0.03 -3.33
CA ASN A 444 33.09 0.89 -3.14
C ASN A 444 34.42 0.19 -3.52
N PRO A 445 35.26 0.76 -4.41
CA PRO A 445 36.57 0.19 -4.78
C PRO A 445 37.55 0.00 -3.60
N GLY A 446 37.27 0.54 -2.41
CA GLY A 446 38.05 0.25 -1.20
C GLY A 446 37.87 -1.16 -0.62
N ASN A 447 36.74 -1.82 -0.89
CA ASN A 447 36.38 -3.12 -0.28
C ASN A 447 36.31 -4.30 -1.28
N HIS A 448 36.40 -4.02 -2.57
CA HIS A 448 36.55 -5.01 -3.63
C HIS A 448 37.69 -4.59 -4.55
N ASP A 449 38.56 -5.52 -4.90
CA ASP A 449 39.49 -5.31 -6.00
C ASP A 449 38.76 -5.34 -7.36
N ALA A 450 39.49 -5.10 -8.45
CA ALA A 450 38.92 -5.08 -9.80
C ALA A 450 38.15 -6.38 -10.14
N THR A 451 38.62 -7.53 -9.64
CA THR A 451 37.97 -8.82 -9.82
C THR A 451 36.65 -8.91 -9.06
N GLY A 452 36.63 -8.53 -7.78
CA GLY A 452 35.39 -8.49 -6.98
C GLY A 452 34.35 -7.54 -7.59
N MET A 453 34.78 -6.37 -8.07
CA MET A 453 33.90 -5.43 -8.76
C MET A 453 33.32 -5.98 -10.06
N ALA A 454 34.12 -6.71 -10.86
CA ALA A 454 33.64 -7.39 -12.07
C ALA A 454 32.64 -8.50 -11.74
N GLN A 455 32.86 -9.26 -10.66
CA GLN A 455 31.92 -10.30 -10.22
C GLN A 455 30.64 -9.72 -9.62
N LEU A 456 30.70 -8.57 -8.95
CA LEU A 456 29.53 -7.90 -8.42
C LEU A 456 28.56 -7.46 -9.52
N VAL A 457 29.08 -7.16 -10.72
CA VAL A 457 28.24 -6.95 -11.92
C VAL A 457 27.49 -8.22 -12.30
N LEU A 458 28.16 -9.37 -12.32
CA LEU A 458 27.55 -10.66 -12.62
C LEU A 458 26.48 -11.04 -11.59
N VAL A 459 26.74 -10.79 -10.30
CA VAL A 459 25.79 -11.00 -9.21
C VAL A 459 24.52 -10.19 -9.42
N ARG A 460 24.63 -8.88 -9.64
CA ARG A 460 23.46 -8.01 -9.85
C ARG A 460 22.66 -8.41 -11.09
N ALA A 461 23.34 -8.79 -12.16
CA ALA A 461 22.69 -9.29 -13.37
C ALA A 461 21.94 -10.61 -13.12
N ALA A 462 22.47 -11.47 -12.25
CA ALA A 462 21.84 -12.71 -11.86
C ALA A 462 20.64 -12.48 -10.93
N GLU A 463 20.77 -11.63 -9.91
CA GLU A 463 19.66 -11.23 -9.04
C GLU A 463 18.51 -10.61 -9.85
N GLN A 464 18.85 -9.78 -10.83
CA GLN A 464 17.89 -9.18 -11.76
C GLN A 464 17.20 -10.22 -12.66
N ASP A 465 17.94 -11.21 -13.16
CA ASP A 465 17.39 -12.33 -13.96
C ASP A 465 16.33 -13.09 -13.14
N VAL A 466 16.66 -13.50 -11.92
CA VAL A 466 15.72 -14.22 -11.04
C VAL A 466 14.55 -13.33 -10.61
N ALA A 467 14.77 -12.02 -10.44
CA ALA A 467 13.72 -11.06 -10.13
C ALA A 467 12.67 -10.88 -11.24
N THR A 468 13.00 -11.29 -12.47
CA THR A 468 12.10 -11.26 -13.63
C THR A 468 11.47 -12.61 -13.96
N ASP A 469 11.77 -13.66 -13.19
CA ASP A 469 11.13 -14.97 -13.34
C ASP A 469 9.62 -14.86 -13.04
N THR A 470 8.79 -15.60 -13.77
CA THR A 470 7.34 -15.72 -13.52
C THR A 470 6.99 -16.43 -12.21
N ASN A 471 7.99 -16.82 -11.42
CA ASN A 471 7.86 -17.64 -10.21
C ASN A 471 7.58 -16.80 -8.96
N ASN A 472 6.65 -15.85 -8.98
CA ASN A 472 6.31 -14.98 -7.84
C ASN A 472 7.53 -14.25 -7.21
N CYS A 473 8.52 -13.91 -8.03
CA CYS A 473 9.68 -13.11 -7.62
C CYS A 473 9.51 -11.67 -8.10
N LEU A 474 10.03 -10.72 -7.33
CA LEU A 474 10.18 -9.31 -7.69
C LEU A 474 11.56 -8.80 -7.34
N GLY A 475 12.08 -7.84 -8.08
CA GLY A 475 13.35 -7.20 -7.72
C GLY A 475 13.14 -5.87 -7.01
N TYR A 476 14.11 -5.54 -6.16
CA TYR A 476 14.22 -4.28 -5.43
C TYR A 476 15.66 -3.77 -5.59
N SER A 477 15.86 -2.59 -6.19
CA SER A 477 17.21 -2.06 -6.47
C SER A 477 17.63 -0.94 -5.51
N PRO A 478 18.66 -1.18 -4.68
CA PRO A 478 19.32 -0.15 -3.87
C PRO A 478 20.61 0.42 -4.50
N MET A 479 20.89 0.11 -5.76
CA MET A 479 22.22 0.31 -6.36
C MET A 479 22.69 1.77 -6.46
N ASP A 480 21.77 2.71 -6.48
CA ASP A 480 22.02 4.15 -6.58
C ASP A 480 22.14 4.83 -5.20
N LEU A 481 21.79 4.12 -4.14
CA LEU A 481 21.71 4.67 -2.80
C LEU A 481 23.09 4.73 -2.12
N ALA A 482 23.31 5.80 -1.37
CA ALA A 482 24.57 6.03 -0.66
C ALA A 482 24.83 4.94 0.40
N THR A 483 26.11 4.58 0.54
CA THR A 483 26.59 3.63 1.55
C THR A 483 27.44 4.35 2.61
N ALA A 484 27.36 3.90 3.87
CA ALA A 484 28.06 4.51 5.00
C ALA A 484 29.53 4.10 5.08
N ASP A 485 29.83 2.83 4.79
CA ASP A 485 31.16 2.22 4.85
C ASP A 485 31.58 1.64 3.49
N GLY A 486 30.93 2.10 2.42
CA GLY A 486 31.13 1.59 1.07
C GLY A 486 30.39 0.30 0.76
N ILE A 487 29.79 -0.38 1.75
CA ILE A 487 29.11 -1.67 1.53
C ILE A 487 27.77 -1.83 2.26
N HIS A 488 27.37 -0.94 3.16
CA HIS A 488 26.05 -0.91 3.82
C HIS A 488 25.37 0.43 3.56
N GLN A 489 24.07 0.44 3.26
CA GLN A 489 23.31 1.68 3.04
C GLN A 489 23.36 2.62 4.25
N THR A 490 23.38 3.93 4.02
CA THR A 490 23.13 4.89 5.10
C THR A 490 21.69 4.78 5.63
N GLN A 491 21.40 5.37 6.78
CA GLN A 491 20.03 5.43 7.30
C GLN A 491 19.07 6.11 6.31
N ALA A 492 19.46 7.25 5.72
CA ALA A 492 18.65 7.95 4.72
C ALA A 492 18.36 7.05 3.51
N SER A 493 19.38 6.32 3.04
CA SER A 493 19.23 5.32 1.98
C SER A 493 18.24 4.22 2.36
N GLN A 494 18.25 3.71 3.60
CA GLN A 494 17.27 2.70 4.07
C GLN A 494 15.83 3.24 4.12
N LEU A 495 15.62 4.52 4.45
CA LEU A 495 14.29 5.14 4.40
C LEU A 495 13.79 5.25 2.95
N THR A 496 14.67 5.68 2.03
CA THR A 496 14.36 5.69 0.60
C THR A 496 14.09 4.28 0.08
N SER A 497 14.87 3.29 0.54
CA SER A 497 14.66 1.87 0.25
C SER A 497 13.26 1.41 0.67
N ALA A 498 12.79 1.82 1.85
CA ALA A 498 11.46 1.46 2.35
C ALA A 498 10.36 1.99 1.43
N GLY A 499 10.39 3.28 1.08
CA GLY A 499 9.37 3.86 0.19
C GLY A 499 9.39 3.27 -1.23
N ARG A 500 10.52 2.70 -1.68
CA ARG A 500 10.59 1.94 -2.94
C ARG A 500 10.07 0.51 -2.80
N LEU A 501 10.27 -0.09 -1.63
CA LEU A 501 9.92 -1.48 -1.35
C LEU A 501 8.42 -1.65 -1.10
N VAL A 502 7.79 -0.71 -0.38
CA VAL A 502 6.38 -0.79 0.04
C VAL A 502 5.40 -0.89 -1.13
N PRO A 503 5.50 -0.09 -2.21
CA PRO A 503 4.62 -0.24 -3.38
C PRO A 503 4.67 -1.65 -3.98
N ASN A 504 5.85 -2.26 -4.05
CA ASN A 504 6.00 -3.64 -4.53
C ASN A 504 5.27 -4.64 -3.62
N PHE A 505 5.43 -4.50 -2.29
CA PHE A 505 4.70 -5.32 -1.33
C PHE A 505 3.19 -5.19 -1.50
N LEU A 506 2.66 -3.97 -1.52
CA LEU A 506 1.22 -3.72 -1.61
C LEU A 506 0.63 -4.25 -2.92
N ALA A 507 1.31 -4.03 -4.04
CA ALA A 507 0.89 -4.54 -5.35
C ALA A 507 0.83 -6.08 -5.36
N VAL A 508 1.85 -6.73 -4.82
CA VAL A 508 1.92 -8.19 -4.73
C VAL A 508 0.83 -8.76 -3.82
N LEU A 509 0.59 -8.13 -2.67
CA LEU A 509 -0.46 -8.56 -1.74
C LEU A 509 -1.86 -8.37 -2.33
N ALA A 510 -2.07 -7.33 -3.15
CA ALA A 510 -3.32 -7.09 -3.87
C ALA A 510 -3.55 -8.05 -5.05
N GLY A 511 -2.63 -8.97 -5.34
CA GLY A 511 -2.75 -9.91 -6.45
C GLY A 511 -2.54 -9.28 -7.84
N THR A 512 -2.03 -8.04 -7.89
CA THR A 512 -1.71 -7.36 -9.15
C THR A 512 -0.38 -7.87 -9.72
N THR A 513 -0.28 -7.90 -11.05
CA THR A 513 0.97 -8.22 -11.74
C THR A 513 2.00 -7.11 -11.49
N VAL A 514 2.93 -7.40 -10.58
CA VAL A 514 4.36 -7.02 -10.60
C VAL A 514 4.62 -5.55 -10.96
N TYR A 515 4.58 -4.66 -9.97
CA TYR A 515 5.21 -3.34 -10.08
C TYR A 515 6.72 -3.54 -10.33
N SER A 516 7.16 -3.29 -11.56
CA SER A 516 8.57 -3.39 -11.97
C SER A 516 9.25 -2.01 -12.03
N GLY A 517 8.64 -0.99 -11.42
CA GLY A 517 8.96 0.40 -11.70
C GLY A 517 8.67 0.79 -13.16
N PRO A 518 9.02 2.01 -13.56
CA PRO A 518 8.88 2.46 -14.94
C PRO A 518 9.78 1.64 -15.86
N ILE A 519 9.18 1.09 -16.91
CA ILE A 519 9.85 0.23 -17.88
C ILE A 519 10.24 1.07 -19.08
N ALA A 520 11.54 1.24 -19.33
CA ALA A 520 11.99 1.90 -20.56
C ALA A 520 11.52 1.07 -21.77
N THR A 521 10.78 1.71 -22.68
CA THR A 521 10.12 1.08 -23.83
C THR A 521 10.65 1.56 -25.17
N SER A 522 11.06 2.82 -25.24
CA SER A 522 11.71 3.38 -26.43
C SER A 522 12.67 4.49 -26.06
N SER A 523 13.59 4.78 -26.96
CA SER A 523 14.43 5.98 -26.93
C SER A 523 14.28 6.73 -28.25
N THR A 524 14.40 8.05 -28.23
CA THR A 524 14.26 8.89 -29.42
C THR A 524 15.24 10.05 -29.35
N ALA A 525 16.09 10.20 -30.36
CA ALA A 525 16.92 11.38 -30.49
C ALA A 525 16.01 12.60 -30.75
N VAL A 526 16.06 13.58 -29.87
CA VAL A 526 15.30 14.84 -30.02
C VAL A 526 16.07 15.79 -30.92
N ASP A 527 17.37 15.93 -30.66
CA ASP A 527 18.33 16.68 -31.47
C ASP A 527 19.74 16.08 -31.29
N SER A 528 20.78 16.78 -31.74
CA SER A 528 22.16 16.29 -31.65
C SER A 528 22.67 16.14 -30.20
N THR A 529 22.06 16.82 -29.23
CA THR A 529 22.48 16.91 -27.82
C THR A 529 21.46 16.37 -26.81
N HIS A 530 20.27 15.94 -27.27
CA HIS A 530 19.21 15.44 -26.42
C HIS A 530 18.62 14.11 -26.92
N THR A 531 18.38 13.19 -25.98
CA THR A 531 17.69 11.92 -26.24
C THR A 531 16.60 11.71 -25.20
N ASP A 532 15.38 11.48 -25.65
CA ASP A 532 14.24 11.14 -24.78
C ASP A 532 14.17 9.62 -24.57
N ILE A 533 13.95 9.19 -23.33
CA ILE A 533 13.58 7.83 -22.96
C ILE A 533 12.09 7.84 -22.62
N THR A 534 11.32 6.97 -23.27
CA THR A 534 9.91 6.74 -22.92
C THR A 534 9.79 5.53 -22.03
N PHE A 535 8.98 5.65 -20.98
CA PHE A 535 8.68 4.60 -20.04
C PHE A 535 7.21 4.21 -20.12
N THR A 536 6.91 2.93 -19.93
CA THR A 536 5.57 2.50 -19.53
C THR A 536 5.55 2.30 -18.02
N ASN A 537 4.52 2.82 -17.37
CA ASN A 537 4.30 2.63 -15.94
C ASN A 537 3.01 1.83 -15.76
N PRO A 538 3.08 0.49 -15.67
CA PRO A 538 1.89 -0.39 -15.67
C PRO A 538 0.86 -0.06 -14.58
N ASN A 539 1.29 0.61 -13.51
CA ASN A 539 0.49 0.87 -12.31
C ASN A 539 0.34 2.37 -11.97
N GLY A 540 0.67 3.29 -12.89
CA GLY A 540 0.16 4.66 -12.85
C GLY A 540 0.80 5.68 -11.89
N THR A 541 2.12 5.63 -11.64
CA THR A 541 2.84 6.74 -10.99
C THR A 541 3.62 7.61 -11.98
N ASP A 542 3.96 8.82 -11.56
CA ASP A 542 4.82 9.78 -12.28
C ASP A 542 6.31 9.41 -12.04
N ILE A 543 7.20 9.68 -12.99
CA ILE A 543 8.65 9.49 -12.81
C ILE A 543 9.16 10.58 -11.85
N THR A 544 9.63 10.32 -10.62
CA THR A 544 10.21 11.34 -9.70
C THR A 544 11.69 11.12 -9.24
N PRO A 545 12.60 12.09 -9.28
CA PRO A 545 12.34 13.52 -9.31
C PRO A 545 12.19 14.05 -10.73
N THR A 546 11.74 15.30 -10.84
CA THR A 546 11.68 16.04 -12.11
C THR A 546 13.06 16.24 -12.76
N SER A 547 14.15 16.20 -12.00
CA SER A 547 15.53 16.44 -12.48
C SER A 547 16.56 15.71 -11.63
N GLY A 548 17.75 15.45 -12.19
CA GLY A 548 18.80 14.69 -11.50
C GLY A 548 18.58 13.19 -11.55
N ILE A 549 17.80 12.73 -12.54
CA ILE A 549 17.57 11.32 -12.84
C ILE A 549 18.89 10.72 -13.35
N THR A 550 19.18 9.48 -12.99
CA THR A 550 20.40 8.80 -13.43
C THR A 550 20.11 7.37 -13.84
N GLY A 551 21.18 6.63 -14.17
CA GLY A 551 21.10 5.22 -14.55
C GLY A 551 20.83 4.99 -16.03
N ALA A 552 20.80 6.07 -16.81
CA ALA A 552 20.88 6.00 -18.26
C ALA A 552 22.34 5.95 -18.73
N SER A 553 22.56 5.29 -19.86
CA SER A 553 23.82 5.33 -20.60
C SER A 553 23.57 5.29 -22.08
N ILE A 554 24.40 5.99 -22.84
CA ILE A 554 24.35 5.99 -24.30
C ILE A 554 25.58 5.26 -24.82
N THR A 555 25.36 4.34 -25.75
CA THR A 555 26.41 3.69 -26.54
C THR A 555 26.10 3.92 -28.02
N LEU A 556 27.00 4.62 -28.71
CA LEU A 556 26.87 4.91 -30.13
C LEU A 556 27.32 3.72 -30.99
N SER A 557 26.95 3.73 -32.27
CA SER A 557 27.28 2.68 -33.24
C SER A 557 28.79 2.46 -33.43
N ASP A 558 29.61 3.47 -33.09
CA ASP A 558 31.08 3.39 -33.09
C ASP A 558 31.66 2.97 -31.72
N THR A 559 30.80 2.51 -30.79
CA THR A 559 31.10 2.09 -29.41
C THR A 559 31.45 3.23 -28.45
N THR A 560 31.45 4.49 -28.87
CA THR A 560 31.69 5.61 -27.97
C THR A 560 30.53 5.80 -26.99
N THR A 561 30.84 6.30 -25.79
CA THR A 561 29.85 6.52 -24.72
C THR A 561 29.85 7.98 -24.27
N PRO A 562 29.04 8.85 -24.90
CA PRO A 562 29.01 10.28 -24.55
C PRO A 562 28.56 10.46 -23.10
N ALA A 563 29.15 11.45 -22.42
CA ALA A 563 28.79 11.80 -21.06
C ALA A 563 27.39 12.44 -21.03
N ILE A 564 26.56 11.98 -20.09
CA ILE A 564 25.25 12.57 -19.80
C ILE A 564 25.46 13.64 -18.72
N THR A 565 25.12 14.89 -19.05
CA THR A 565 25.32 16.05 -18.16
C THR A 565 24.06 16.40 -17.37
N ALA A 566 22.88 16.01 -17.84
CA ALA A 566 21.63 16.16 -17.12
C ALA A 566 20.59 15.12 -17.58
N ALA A 567 19.63 14.81 -16.71
CA ALA A 567 18.41 14.12 -17.10
C ALA A 567 17.20 14.75 -16.40
N VAL A 568 16.20 15.13 -17.19
CA VAL A 568 15.06 15.95 -16.76
C VAL A 568 13.77 15.37 -17.32
N ARG A 569 12.78 15.20 -16.46
CA ARG A 569 11.44 14.73 -16.82
C ARG A 569 10.72 15.76 -17.69
N GLN A 570 10.17 15.29 -18.81
CA GLN A 570 9.38 16.11 -19.74
C GLN A 570 7.88 15.86 -19.56
N SER A 571 7.48 14.65 -19.16
CA SER A 571 6.11 14.26 -18.87
C SER A 571 6.07 13.07 -17.90
N ALA A 572 4.89 12.60 -17.54
CA ALA A 572 4.71 11.44 -16.65
C ALA A 572 5.51 10.18 -17.07
N ASN A 573 5.78 10.05 -18.37
CA ASN A 573 6.38 8.86 -18.96
C ASN A 573 7.66 9.14 -19.76
N VAL A 574 8.17 10.38 -19.78
CA VAL A 574 9.31 10.75 -20.65
C VAL A 574 10.41 11.46 -19.85
N VAL A 575 11.64 10.98 -19.97
CA VAL A 575 12.85 11.60 -19.42
C VAL A 575 13.77 12.01 -20.56
N ARG A 576 14.18 13.28 -20.57
CA ARG A 576 15.16 13.82 -21.52
C ARG A 576 16.56 13.75 -20.93
N LEU A 577 17.46 13.07 -21.62
CA LEU A 577 18.89 13.11 -21.37
C LEU A 577 19.52 14.29 -22.11
N THR A 578 20.42 15.01 -21.46
CA THR A 578 21.34 15.98 -22.09
C THR A 578 22.72 15.36 -22.14
N HIS A 579 23.34 15.37 -23.31
CA HIS A 579 24.64 14.74 -23.55
C HIS A 579 25.45 15.53 -24.60
N ALA A 580 26.74 15.20 -24.74
CA ALA A 580 27.56 15.72 -25.83
C ALA A 580 26.94 15.40 -27.22
N SER A 581 27.27 16.19 -28.24
CA SER A 581 26.74 16.01 -29.59
C SER A 581 27.00 14.60 -30.13
N LEU A 582 25.97 13.91 -30.61
CA LEU A 582 26.08 12.53 -31.12
C LEU A 582 26.65 12.44 -32.54
N GLY A 583 26.93 13.56 -33.20
CA GLY A 583 27.55 13.59 -34.53
C GLY A 583 26.75 12.90 -35.64
N GLY A 584 25.45 12.66 -35.46
CA GLY A 584 24.60 11.92 -36.41
C GLY A 584 24.71 10.40 -36.32
N LEU A 585 25.45 9.86 -35.34
CA LEU A 585 25.55 8.43 -35.12
C LEU A 585 24.28 7.89 -34.47
N ALA A 586 23.76 6.79 -35.01
CA ALA A 586 22.75 5.98 -34.33
C ALA A 586 23.35 5.37 -33.06
N GLY A 587 22.50 5.03 -32.11
CA GLY A 587 22.97 4.49 -30.85
C GLY A 587 21.90 3.72 -30.11
N THR A 588 22.28 3.27 -28.93
CA THR A 588 21.39 2.63 -27.98
C THR A 588 21.43 3.39 -26.67
N VAL A 589 20.25 3.56 -26.06
CA VAL A 589 20.14 3.97 -24.67
C VAL A 589 19.90 2.72 -23.84
N SER A 590 20.75 2.51 -22.86
CA SER A 590 20.49 1.54 -21.81
C SER A 590 20.04 2.29 -20.56
N TYR A 591 19.02 1.75 -19.90
CA TYR A 591 18.52 2.28 -18.64
C TYR A 591 18.52 1.16 -17.60
N LEU A 592 18.93 1.50 -16.37
CA LEU A 592 19.00 0.58 -15.24
C LEU A 592 17.66 -0.14 -15.04
N ALA A 593 17.67 -1.47 -15.12
CA ALA A 593 16.49 -2.26 -14.79
C ALA A 593 16.17 -2.09 -13.29
N LEU A 594 14.89 -1.85 -12.96
CA LEU A 594 14.39 -1.66 -11.59
C LEU A 594 15.01 -0.50 -10.79
N GLY A 595 15.87 0.32 -11.39
CA GLY A 595 16.28 1.59 -10.80
C GLY A 595 15.07 2.50 -10.80
N ALA A 596 14.50 2.78 -9.63
CA ALA A 596 13.33 3.63 -9.53
C ALA A 596 13.78 5.09 -9.69
N PRO A 597 13.47 5.77 -10.80
CA PRO A 597 13.56 7.22 -10.88
C PRO A 597 12.33 7.79 -10.20
N ASP A 598 11.91 7.28 -9.04
CA ASP A 598 10.69 7.71 -8.35
C ASP A 598 10.90 8.06 -6.87
N MET A 599 12.06 8.56 -6.40
CA MET A 599 12.13 9.35 -5.14
C MET A 599 13.38 10.24 -5.00
N SER A 600 13.20 11.36 -4.30
CA SER A 600 14.05 12.55 -4.14
C SER A 600 15.48 12.36 -3.58
N GLY A 601 16.41 11.88 -4.39
CA GLY A 601 17.84 11.93 -4.05
C GLY A 601 18.73 11.81 -5.27
N ALA A 602 19.59 12.80 -5.50
CA ALA A 602 20.55 12.83 -6.60
C ALA A 602 21.50 11.63 -6.53
N VAL A 603 21.61 10.88 -7.61
CA VAL A 603 22.57 9.79 -7.73
C VAL A 603 23.88 10.37 -8.25
N PHE A 604 24.92 10.28 -7.44
CA PHE A 604 26.29 10.56 -7.88
C PHE A 604 26.99 9.24 -8.24
N ASP A 605 27.18 9.02 -9.54
CA ASP A 605 28.25 8.17 -10.03
C ASP A 605 29.47 9.04 -10.34
N ASN A 606 30.17 9.47 -9.28
CA ASN A 606 31.41 10.22 -9.41
C ASN A 606 32.58 9.32 -9.04
N GLY A 607 33.24 8.73 -10.05
CA GLY A 607 34.53 8.05 -9.84
C GLY A 607 35.04 7.15 -10.97
N THR A 608 35.59 7.73 -12.04
CA THR A 608 36.59 7.13 -12.98
C THR A 608 36.10 5.96 -13.88
N PRO A 609 36.61 5.82 -15.13
CA PRO A 609 35.87 5.38 -16.31
C PRO A 609 35.82 3.86 -16.53
N VAL A 610 35.76 3.06 -15.46
CA VAL A 610 35.38 1.66 -15.63
C VAL A 610 33.88 1.59 -15.35
N ARG A 611 33.07 1.86 -16.39
CA ARG A 611 31.64 1.52 -16.40
C ARG A 611 31.53 0.06 -15.96
N PRO A 612 31.01 -0.28 -14.77
CA PRO A 612 30.48 -1.61 -14.58
C PRO A 612 29.27 -1.67 -15.52
N SER A 613 29.23 -2.61 -16.45
CA SER A 613 28.06 -2.81 -17.30
C SER A 613 26.86 -3.08 -16.42
N LEU A 614 26.00 -2.08 -16.25
CA LEU A 614 24.82 -2.17 -15.40
C LEU A 614 23.87 -3.24 -15.97
N PRO A 615 23.14 -3.99 -15.13
CA PRO A 615 22.01 -4.80 -15.60
C PRO A 615 21.01 -3.83 -16.21
N THR A 616 20.98 -3.80 -17.54
CA THR A 616 20.11 -2.95 -18.31
C THR A 616 19.18 -3.87 -19.08
N ARG A 617 17.91 -3.46 -19.23
CA ARG A 617 17.05 -4.12 -20.23
C ARG A 617 17.71 -4.00 -21.60
N ALA A 618 17.26 -4.82 -22.55
CA ALA A 618 17.73 -4.78 -23.93
C ALA A 618 17.90 -3.32 -24.40
N PRO A 619 19.10 -2.94 -24.88
CA PRO A 619 19.39 -1.55 -25.23
C PRO A 619 18.34 -1.02 -26.21
N LEU A 620 17.78 0.15 -25.92
CA LEU A 620 16.76 0.78 -26.75
C LEU A 620 17.43 1.54 -27.88
N ALA A 621 17.32 1.02 -29.09
CA ALA A 621 17.85 1.66 -30.28
C ALA A 621 17.11 2.98 -30.56
N PHE A 622 17.86 4.02 -30.88
CA PHE A 622 17.33 5.22 -31.50
C PHE A 622 18.05 5.46 -32.83
N SER A 623 17.29 5.86 -33.84
CA SER A 623 17.87 6.49 -35.02
C SER A 623 18.18 7.94 -34.66
N ALA A 624 19.42 8.37 -34.88
CA ALA A 624 19.71 9.79 -34.87
C ALA A 624 18.83 10.46 -35.94
N THR A 625 18.18 11.57 -35.59
CA THR A 625 17.58 12.45 -36.60
C THR A 625 18.71 12.86 -37.53
N ALA A 626 18.59 12.52 -38.82
CA ALA A 626 19.61 12.81 -39.81
C ALA A 626 20.00 14.29 -39.72
N PRO A 627 21.30 14.62 -39.55
CA PRO A 627 21.74 16.00 -39.46
C PRO A 627 21.28 16.77 -40.70
N VAL A 628 20.73 17.97 -40.53
CA VAL A 628 20.35 18.84 -41.65
C VAL A 628 21.54 19.75 -41.96
N LEU A 629 22.12 19.59 -43.16
CA LEU A 629 23.26 20.42 -43.58
C LEU A 629 22.85 21.90 -43.68
N GLN A 630 23.70 22.80 -43.21
CA GLN A 630 23.43 24.24 -43.16
C GLN A 630 23.84 24.96 -44.45
N VAL A 631 23.46 26.23 -44.61
CA VAL A 631 24.02 27.09 -45.67
C VAL A 631 25.38 27.60 -45.19
N LEU A 632 26.41 27.48 -46.02
CA LEU A 632 27.78 27.85 -45.66
C LEU A 632 28.08 29.32 -45.99
N SER A 633 29.13 29.89 -45.41
CA SER A 633 29.67 31.19 -45.82
C SER A 633 31.20 31.17 -45.85
N ILE A 634 31.81 32.12 -46.55
CA ILE A 634 33.27 32.25 -46.69
C ILE A 634 33.73 33.68 -46.35
N THR A 635 34.76 33.81 -45.52
CA THR A 635 35.32 35.11 -45.09
C THR A 635 36.85 35.06 -45.08
N PRO A 636 37.57 36.06 -45.63
CA PRO A 636 37.07 37.27 -46.26
C PRO A 636 36.46 37.00 -47.65
N ASN A 637 35.52 37.86 -48.06
CA ASN A 637 34.88 37.84 -49.39
C ASN A 637 35.63 38.71 -50.41
N THR A 638 36.93 38.95 -50.17
CA THR A 638 37.82 39.75 -51.01
C THR A 638 39.15 39.02 -51.20
N ALA A 639 39.73 39.11 -52.39
CA ALA A 639 41.05 38.56 -52.72
C ALA A 639 41.83 39.52 -53.63
N THR A 640 43.13 39.27 -53.81
CA THR A 640 43.99 40.05 -54.70
C THR A 640 44.56 39.14 -55.78
N SER A 641 44.43 39.56 -57.05
CA SER A 641 44.86 38.78 -58.21
C SER A 641 46.36 38.45 -58.12
N GLY A 642 46.71 37.17 -58.31
CA GLY A 642 48.10 36.68 -58.28
C GLY A 642 48.67 36.41 -56.88
N THR A 643 47.89 36.62 -55.81
CA THR A 643 48.30 36.32 -54.43
C THR A 643 47.51 35.16 -53.85
N GLY A 644 48.09 34.45 -52.87
CA GLY A 644 47.41 33.37 -52.17
C GLY A 644 46.19 33.89 -51.40
N TYR A 645 45.02 33.37 -51.72
CA TYR A 645 43.77 33.57 -50.99
C TYR A 645 43.63 32.51 -49.89
N THR A 646 43.25 32.97 -48.69
CA THR A 646 42.89 32.11 -47.55
C THR A 646 41.56 32.61 -46.99
N GLY A 647 40.53 31.80 -47.12
CA GLY A 647 39.21 32.02 -46.54
C GLY A 647 38.88 31.01 -45.44
N THR A 648 38.00 31.40 -44.53
CA THR A 648 37.44 30.56 -43.48
C THR A 648 35.96 30.31 -43.77
N ILE A 649 35.58 29.04 -43.74
CA ILE A 649 34.22 28.55 -43.94
C ILE A 649 33.50 28.55 -42.61
N ALA A 650 32.35 29.21 -42.53
CA ALA A 650 31.45 29.12 -41.39
C ALA A 650 30.21 28.28 -41.74
N GLY A 651 29.61 27.65 -40.72
CA GLY A 651 28.43 26.79 -40.87
C GLY A 651 28.71 25.31 -41.14
N LYS A 652 29.99 24.88 -41.13
CA LYS A 652 30.37 23.48 -41.33
C LYS A 652 29.78 22.58 -40.24
N THR A 653 29.10 21.52 -40.65
CA THR A 653 28.58 20.45 -39.80
C THR A 653 29.72 19.55 -39.28
N SER A 654 29.66 19.13 -38.01
CA SER A 654 30.68 18.24 -37.44
C SER A 654 30.72 16.90 -38.19
N GLY A 655 31.91 16.41 -38.51
CA GLY A 655 32.11 15.16 -39.27
C GLY A 655 31.89 15.25 -40.80
N SER A 656 31.37 16.36 -41.33
CA SER A 656 31.20 16.54 -42.78
C SER A 656 32.53 16.77 -43.52
N THR A 657 32.54 16.57 -44.84
CA THR A 657 33.61 17.02 -45.74
C THR A 657 33.09 18.15 -46.63
N ILE A 658 33.97 19.08 -47.02
CA ILE A 658 33.61 20.19 -47.92
C ILE A 658 34.57 20.21 -49.10
N THR A 659 34.04 20.40 -50.30
CA THR A 659 34.82 20.77 -51.49
C THR A 659 34.42 22.18 -51.95
N ALA A 660 35.36 22.90 -52.57
CA ALA A 660 35.14 24.26 -53.05
C ALA A 660 35.45 24.35 -54.54
N THR A 661 34.64 25.11 -55.29
CA THR A 661 34.86 25.40 -56.70
C THR A 661 34.67 26.88 -56.97
N ALA A 662 35.60 27.49 -57.70
CA ALA A 662 35.49 28.89 -58.14
C ALA A 662 34.88 28.97 -59.55
N SER A 663 34.08 30.00 -59.81
CA SER A 663 33.42 30.23 -61.10
C SER A 663 34.36 30.49 -62.27
N ASP A 664 35.61 30.87 -62.00
CA ASP A 664 36.64 31.11 -63.02
C ASP A 664 37.57 29.90 -63.24
N GLY A 665 37.24 28.76 -62.64
CA GLY A 665 38.04 27.54 -62.75
C GLY A 665 39.29 27.52 -61.85
N THR A 666 39.47 28.51 -60.97
CA THR A 666 40.55 28.49 -59.97
C THR A 666 40.43 27.26 -59.08
N THR A 667 41.53 26.51 -58.93
CA THR A 667 41.62 25.39 -57.99
C THR A 667 41.59 25.91 -56.56
N LEU A 668 40.58 25.51 -55.79
CA LEU A 668 40.45 25.81 -54.37
C LEU A 668 40.62 24.51 -53.56
N ASN A 669 41.54 24.53 -52.59
CA ASN A 669 41.77 23.43 -51.67
C ASN A 669 41.06 23.69 -50.35
N VAL A 670 40.37 22.68 -49.81
CA VAL A 670 39.70 22.79 -48.50
C VAL A 670 40.36 21.85 -47.50
N SER A 671 40.74 22.39 -46.34
CA SER A 671 41.26 21.62 -45.21
C SER A 671 40.53 22.05 -43.94
N GLY A 672 39.68 21.16 -43.42
CA GLY A 672 38.79 21.47 -42.28
C GLY A 672 37.78 22.57 -42.62
N VAL A 673 37.97 23.76 -42.05
CA VAL A 673 37.18 24.97 -42.34
C VAL A 673 37.95 26.00 -43.16
N THR A 674 39.20 25.72 -43.54
CA THR A 674 40.03 26.66 -44.29
C THR A 674 39.96 26.33 -45.78
N VAL A 675 39.75 27.34 -46.61
CA VAL A 675 39.82 27.23 -48.07
C VAL A 675 40.94 28.10 -48.62
N THR A 676 41.80 27.53 -49.46
CA THR A 676 42.96 28.23 -50.03
C THR A 676 43.01 28.09 -51.54
N GLY A 677 43.59 29.07 -52.23
CA GLY A 677 43.81 29.05 -53.68
C GLY A 677 44.43 30.34 -54.17
N THR A 678 44.61 30.50 -55.48
CA THR A 678 45.19 31.72 -56.06
C THR A 678 44.35 32.17 -57.24
N PHE A 679 43.56 33.23 -57.06
CA PHE A 679 42.79 33.83 -58.15
C PHE A 679 43.74 34.57 -59.09
N SER A 680 43.72 34.22 -60.38
CA SER A 680 44.66 34.74 -61.38
C SER A 680 44.16 35.99 -62.11
N THR A 681 42.87 36.30 -62.01
CA THR A 681 42.24 37.43 -62.71
C THR A 681 41.34 38.24 -61.78
N THR A 682 41.28 39.55 -62.03
CA THR A 682 40.43 40.49 -61.28
C THR A 682 38.94 40.31 -61.61
N GLY A 683 38.07 40.94 -60.81
CA GLY A 683 36.62 40.95 -60.97
C GLY A 683 35.87 40.16 -59.90
N SER A 684 34.54 40.15 -60.00
CA SER A 684 33.68 39.38 -59.10
C SER A 684 33.73 37.90 -59.47
N LYS A 685 34.15 37.05 -58.53
CA LYS A 685 34.12 35.59 -58.64
C LYS A 685 33.06 35.04 -57.70
N THR A 686 32.53 33.86 -57.99
CA THR A 686 31.68 33.15 -57.03
C THR A 686 32.30 31.82 -56.66
N VAL A 687 32.29 31.51 -55.37
CA VAL A 687 32.68 30.21 -54.82
C VAL A 687 31.42 29.40 -54.54
N SER A 688 31.43 28.13 -54.95
CA SER A 688 30.43 27.14 -54.57
C SER A 688 31.07 26.13 -53.63
N LEU A 689 30.47 25.96 -52.45
CA LEU A 689 30.90 24.98 -51.44
C LEU A 689 29.93 23.81 -51.43
N VAL A 690 30.44 22.59 -51.54
CA VAL A 690 29.63 21.36 -51.46
C VAL A 690 29.98 20.64 -50.17
N GLU A 691 29.04 20.62 -49.23
CA GLU A 691 29.17 19.88 -47.97
C GLU A 691 28.57 18.49 -48.09
N THR A 692 29.32 17.46 -47.70
CA THR A 692 28.90 16.06 -47.76
C THR A 692 29.01 15.40 -46.38
N LEU A 693 27.94 14.74 -45.95
CA LEU A 693 27.89 13.91 -44.74
C LEU A 693 26.99 12.70 -45.00
N ALA A 694 27.53 11.49 -44.89
CA ALA A 694 26.76 10.26 -45.12
C ALA A 694 25.58 10.17 -44.14
N GLY A 695 24.37 9.93 -44.63
CA GLY A 695 23.15 9.82 -43.81
C GLY A 695 22.50 11.14 -43.40
N ALA A 696 23.09 12.30 -43.72
CA ALA A 696 22.49 13.61 -43.47
C ALA A 696 21.38 13.96 -44.48
N THR A 697 20.30 14.60 -44.02
CA THR A 697 19.23 15.06 -44.91
C THR A 697 19.73 16.22 -45.76
N GLY A 698 19.67 16.05 -47.09
CA GLY A 698 20.15 17.04 -48.05
C GLY A 698 21.64 16.95 -48.39
N SER A 699 22.33 15.85 -48.04
CA SER A 699 23.72 15.62 -48.45
C SER A 699 23.83 14.97 -49.84
N PRO A 700 24.71 15.45 -50.74
CA PRO A 700 25.56 16.64 -50.58
C PRO A 700 24.75 17.95 -50.72
N LYS A 701 25.01 18.93 -49.85
CA LYS A 701 24.38 20.26 -49.92
C LYS A 701 25.34 21.26 -50.56
N THR A 702 24.89 21.91 -51.63
CA THR A 702 25.66 22.96 -52.31
C THR A 702 25.21 24.34 -51.83
N THR A 703 26.16 25.14 -51.36
CA THR A 703 26.02 26.58 -51.18
C THR A 703 26.71 27.28 -52.34
N SER A 704 25.94 27.80 -53.29
CA SER A 704 26.44 28.47 -54.49
C SER A 704 26.37 29.99 -54.38
N GLY A 705 27.13 30.69 -55.23
CA GLY A 705 27.03 32.14 -55.37
C GLY A 705 27.73 32.97 -54.29
N LEU A 706 28.64 32.37 -53.51
CA LEU A 706 29.42 33.12 -52.51
C LEU A 706 30.38 34.06 -53.22
N ALA A 707 30.07 35.35 -53.25
CA ALA A 707 30.86 36.35 -53.96
C ALA A 707 32.24 36.54 -53.31
N VAL A 708 33.31 36.45 -54.10
CA VAL A 708 34.67 36.86 -53.75
C VAL A 708 35.13 37.92 -54.75
N THR A 709 35.35 39.14 -54.27
CA THR A 709 35.79 40.26 -55.11
C THR A 709 37.31 40.23 -55.25
N VAL A 710 37.82 39.97 -56.46
CA VAL A 710 39.26 39.90 -56.73
C VAL A 710 39.74 41.24 -57.30
N SER A 711 40.58 41.95 -56.55
CA SER A 711 41.12 43.25 -56.94
C SER A 711 42.52 43.13 -57.57
N ALA A 712 42.92 44.13 -58.36
CA ALA A 712 44.31 44.24 -58.83
C ALA A 712 45.24 44.50 -57.63
N PRO A 713 46.53 44.12 -57.69
CA PRO A 713 47.49 44.47 -56.64
C PRO A 713 47.59 46.00 -56.52
N SER A 714 47.18 46.58 -55.39
CA SER A 714 47.39 48.00 -55.09
C SER A 714 48.75 48.20 -54.44
N VAL A 715 49.58 49.10 -54.97
CA VAL A 715 50.83 49.51 -54.31
C VAL A 715 50.47 50.55 -53.26
N ALA A 716 50.38 50.16 -51.99
CA ALA A 716 50.19 51.11 -50.89
C ALA A 716 51.43 52.02 -50.78
N LYS A 717 51.23 53.34 -50.81
CA LYS A 717 52.30 54.30 -50.50
C LYS A 717 52.41 54.40 -48.98
N SER A 718 53.55 53.98 -48.42
CA SER A 718 53.90 54.27 -47.02
C SER A 718 55.23 55.00 -46.98
N ALA A 719 55.43 55.87 -45.99
CA ALA A 719 56.69 56.55 -45.75
C ALA A 719 56.95 56.68 -44.25
N ASN A 720 58.21 56.48 -43.87
CA ASN A 720 58.73 56.77 -42.53
C ASN A 720 59.53 58.07 -42.60
N ILE A 721 59.23 59.00 -41.72
CA ILE A 721 59.87 60.32 -41.68
C ILE A 721 60.58 60.46 -40.34
N ASP A 722 61.90 60.64 -40.42
CA ASP A 722 62.79 60.86 -39.29
C ASP A 722 63.59 62.16 -39.53
N PRO A 723 63.67 63.06 -38.55
CA PRO A 723 64.41 64.31 -38.65
C PRO A 723 65.94 64.20 -38.77
N SER A 724 66.56 63.06 -38.44
CA SER A 724 68.03 62.88 -38.36
C SER A 724 68.63 62.08 -39.53
N PHE A 725 69.90 62.35 -39.88
CA PHE A 725 71.06 61.42 -40.02
C PHE A 725 72.06 61.84 -41.10
N SER A 726 73.35 61.79 -40.73
CA SER A 726 74.49 61.77 -41.66
C SER A 726 75.16 60.39 -41.67
N THR A 727 75.16 59.76 -42.86
CA THR A 727 76.04 58.72 -43.42
C THR A 727 76.44 57.44 -42.62
N LEU A 728 76.02 56.29 -43.17
CA LEU A 728 76.55 54.88 -43.10
C LEU A 728 75.78 53.83 -42.23
N PRO A 729 75.84 52.52 -42.58
CA PRO A 729 74.65 51.69 -42.87
C PRO A 729 74.11 50.85 -41.70
N VAL A 730 72.78 50.70 -41.66
CA VAL A 730 72.04 49.85 -40.71
C VAL A 730 71.25 48.77 -41.50
N PRO A 731 71.02 47.54 -40.97
CA PRO A 731 70.51 46.39 -41.73
C PRO A 731 69.17 46.60 -42.46
N ALA A 732 69.00 45.88 -43.57
CA ALA A 732 67.90 46.03 -44.52
C ALA A 732 66.52 45.68 -43.92
N GLY A 733 65.56 46.58 -44.15
CA GLY A 733 64.16 46.48 -43.70
C GLY A 733 63.60 47.83 -43.25
N TRP A 734 64.45 48.73 -42.75
CA TRP A 734 64.10 50.07 -42.25
C TRP A 734 64.94 51.21 -42.86
N ASN A 735 65.79 50.90 -43.83
CA ASN A 735 66.86 51.78 -44.30
C ASN A 735 66.58 52.35 -45.71
N ARG A 736 65.87 53.49 -45.79
CA ARG A 736 65.95 54.59 -46.80
C ARG A 736 65.17 55.81 -46.26
N TRP A 737 65.85 56.80 -45.67
CA TRP A 737 65.22 57.87 -44.87
C TRP A 737 64.99 59.18 -45.64
N ASN A 738 63.88 59.87 -45.32
CA ASN A 738 63.58 61.25 -45.72
C ASN A 738 64.02 62.19 -44.59
N GLY A 739 65.29 62.62 -44.58
CA GLY A 739 65.87 63.49 -43.54
C GLY A 739 66.20 64.89 -44.04
N ALA A 740 66.09 65.91 -43.18
CA ALA A 740 66.41 67.31 -43.50
C ALA A 740 67.92 67.57 -43.39
N VAL A 741 68.51 68.34 -44.30
CA VAL A 741 69.94 68.67 -44.30
C VAL A 741 70.20 69.93 -43.47
N GLY A 742 70.95 69.81 -42.37
CA GLY A 742 71.50 70.96 -41.63
C GLY A 742 71.60 70.73 -40.12
N SER A 743 72.81 70.49 -39.62
CA SER A 743 73.13 70.49 -38.19
C SER A 743 73.67 71.86 -37.80
N ASP A 744 72.90 72.67 -37.08
CA ASP A 744 73.45 73.77 -36.31
C ASP A 744 73.20 73.49 -34.82
N ASN A 745 74.26 73.09 -34.12
CA ASN A 745 74.27 72.90 -32.67
C ASN A 745 74.77 74.16 -31.94
N THR A 746 74.68 75.34 -32.56
CA THR A 746 74.94 76.61 -31.90
C THR A 746 73.64 77.11 -31.26
N SER A 747 73.76 77.62 -30.04
CA SER A 747 72.69 78.09 -29.16
C SER A 747 71.98 79.36 -29.66
N THR A 748 71.77 79.49 -30.97
CA THR A 748 71.14 80.64 -31.62
C THR A 748 69.71 80.27 -31.99
N PRO A 749 68.67 80.82 -31.33
CA PRO A 749 67.29 80.59 -31.72
C PRO A 749 67.05 81.13 -33.14
N GLY A 750 66.61 80.28 -34.08
CA GLY A 750 66.06 80.77 -35.37
C GLY A 750 66.47 80.08 -36.67
N ILE A 751 67.21 78.96 -36.67
CA ILE A 751 67.46 78.20 -37.92
C ILE A 751 66.56 76.95 -37.95
N LEU A 752 65.52 76.99 -38.78
CA LEU A 752 64.66 75.84 -39.05
C LEU A 752 65.39 74.78 -39.89
N PRO A 753 65.13 73.48 -39.71
CA PRO A 753 65.51 72.48 -40.71
C PRO A 753 64.80 72.78 -42.05
N ALA A 754 65.49 72.56 -43.18
CA ALA A 754 64.93 72.76 -44.51
C ALA A 754 63.68 71.88 -44.75
N ASP A 755 62.67 72.41 -45.46
CA ASP A 755 61.47 71.68 -45.86
C ASP A 755 61.84 70.36 -46.58
N LEU A 756 61.20 69.24 -46.22
CA LEU A 756 61.35 67.97 -46.92
C LEU A 756 60.47 68.00 -48.17
N THR A 757 61.03 68.43 -49.29
CA THR A 757 60.25 68.63 -50.53
C THR A 757 59.96 67.33 -51.30
N THR A 758 60.67 66.24 -51.02
CA THR A 758 60.53 64.96 -51.74
C THR A 758 60.56 63.78 -50.78
N ILE A 759 59.39 63.20 -50.50
CA ILE A 759 59.25 62.00 -49.65
C ILE A 759 59.31 60.73 -50.50
N LEU A 760 60.15 59.77 -50.13
CA LEU A 760 60.27 58.45 -50.72
C LEU A 760 59.53 57.39 -49.90
N THR A 761 59.02 56.35 -50.57
CA THR A 761 58.57 55.11 -49.92
C THR A 761 59.77 54.30 -49.41
N PRO A 762 59.58 53.28 -48.54
CA PRO A 762 60.65 52.35 -48.16
C PRO A 762 61.36 51.70 -49.35
N ALA A 763 60.69 51.57 -50.50
CA ALA A 763 61.26 51.04 -51.74
C ALA A 763 62.12 52.07 -52.52
N GLY A 764 62.20 53.33 -52.06
CA GLY A 764 62.93 54.42 -52.71
C GLY A 764 62.17 55.11 -53.85
N VAL A 765 60.85 54.93 -53.94
CA VAL A 765 60.00 55.55 -54.97
C VAL A 765 59.46 56.88 -54.46
N THR A 766 59.50 57.93 -55.27
CA THR A 766 58.91 59.24 -54.93
C THR A 766 57.41 59.12 -54.71
N THR A 767 56.94 59.53 -53.53
CA THR A 767 55.50 59.52 -53.17
C THR A 767 54.73 60.68 -53.81
N GLY A 768 55.42 61.79 -54.07
CA GLY A 768 54.84 63.10 -54.39
C GLY A 768 54.54 63.96 -53.15
N TRP A 769 54.81 63.44 -51.94
CA TRP A 769 54.54 64.15 -50.69
C TRP A 769 55.71 65.04 -50.29
N SER A 770 55.40 66.08 -49.49
CA SER A 770 56.36 66.96 -48.83
C SER A 770 55.98 67.18 -47.36
N VAL A 771 56.95 67.50 -46.51
CA VAL A 771 56.75 67.76 -45.08
C VAL A 771 57.38 69.09 -44.72
N LYS A 772 56.63 69.91 -44.00
CA LYS A 772 57.03 71.25 -43.56
C LYS A 772 56.66 71.48 -42.10
N MET A 773 57.55 72.13 -41.37
CA MET A 773 57.24 72.72 -40.06
C MET A 773 56.60 74.09 -40.26
N VAL A 774 55.41 74.30 -39.71
CA VAL A 774 54.61 75.52 -39.96
C VAL A 774 54.80 76.57 -38.87
N SER A 775 55.04 76.15 -37.62
CA SER A 775 55.26 77.04 -36.47
C SER A 775 56.76 77.29 -36.26
N ALA A 776 57.32 78.26 -36.99
CA ALA A 776 58.77 78.46 -37.12
C ALA A 776 59.47 79.11 -35.91
N ASP A 777 58.75 79.91 -35.13
CA ASP A 777 59.40 81.01 -34.40
C ASP A 777 60.11 80.59 -33.10
N ARG A 778 59.90 79.34 -32.62
CA ARG A 778 60.41 78.87 -31.30
C ARG A 778 60.73 77.36 -31.26
N MET A 779 61.10 76.80 -32.40
CA MET A 779 61.44 75.37 -32.53
C MET A 779 62.94 75.18 -32.69
N GLN A 780 63.50 74.23 -31.93
CA GLN A 780 64.92 73.91 -31.94
C GLN A 780 65.11 72.41 -32.21
N CYS A 781 66.25 72.09 -32.84
CA CYS A 781 66.70 70.73 -33.11
C CYS A 781 68.03 70.52 -32.38
N PHE A 782 68.18 69.42 -31.64
CA PHE A 782 69.45 69.06 -31.01
C PHE A 782 70.02 67.80 -31.62
N SER A 783 71.35 67.75 -31.80
CA SER A 783 72.09 66.52 -32.09
C SER A 783 72.89 66.04 -30.87
N THR A 784 72.77 64.77 -30.49
CA THR A 784 73.59 64.08 -29.47
C THR A 784 74.60 63.12 -30.12
N ALA A 785 75.62 62.69 -29.37
CA ALA A 785 76.61 61.71 -29.84
C ALA A 785 75.97 60.33 -30.08
N LEU A 786 76.43 59.64 -31.12
CA LEU A 786 75.93 58.34 -31.59
C LEU A 786 76.09 57.33 -30.44
N GLY A 787 74.98 56.70 -30.03
CA GLY A 787 75.00 55.73 -28.92
C GLY A 787 74.93 56.33 -27.52
N ALA A 788 74.54 57.60 -27.34
CA ALA A 788 74.14 58.11 -26.03
C ALA A 788 72.89 57.36 -25.54
N SER A 789 73.01 56.64 -24.42
CA SER A 789 71.92 55.86 -23.84
C SER A 789 70.80 56.78 -23.35
N THR A 790 69.68 56.82 -24.07
CA THR A 790 68.43 57.49 -23.62
C THR A 790 67.58 56.60 -22.71
N GLY A 791 68.13 55.49 -22.21
CA GLY A 791 67.41 54.54 -21.36
C GLY A 791 66.65 53.47 -22.16
N ASN A 792 66.52 52.28 -21.56
CA ASN A 792 66.18 51.01 -22.21
C ASN A 792 64.92 50.96 -23.11
N ASN A 793 65.00 51.36 -24.37
CA ASN A 793 63.94 51.12 -25.37
C ASN A 793 64.05 49.72 -26.01
N SER A 794 64.22 48.70 -25.17
CA SER A 794 64.29 47.30 -25.62
C SER A 794 62.92 46.85 -26.12
N GLY A 795 62.75 46.80 -27.45
CA GLY A 795 61.67 46.03 -28.07
C GLY A 795 60.96 46.68 -29.25
N VAL A 796 61.21 47.95 -29.57
CA VAL A 796 60.58 48.57 -30.76
C VAL A 796 61.59 49.16 -31.75
N PHE A 797 62.78 49.67 -31.36
CA PHE A 797 63.96 49.92 -32.23
C PHE A 797 65.27 49.93 -31.43
N PRO A 798 66.44 49.58 -32.03
CA PRO A 798 67.72 49.64 -31.32
C PRO A 798 68.13 51.10 -31.01
N ASP A 799 68.61 51.35 -29.79
CA ASP A 799 69.10 52.65 -29.25
C ASP A 799 70.13 53.40 -30.16
N GLN A 800 70.61 52.79 -31.24
CA GLN A 800 71.63 53.33 -32.13
C GLN A 800 71.11 54.27 -33.23
N VAL A 801 69.79 54.54 -33.30
CA VAL A 801 69.19 55.30 -34.41
C VAL A 801 68.51 56.61 -34.01
N MET A 802 68.73 57.16 -32.80
CA MET A 802 68.12 58.45 -32.41
C MET A 802 69.17 59.42 -31.91
N GLN A 803 69.78 60.17 -32.84
CA GLN A 803 70.75 61.22 -32.52
C GLN A 803 70.14 62.62 -32.45
N SER A 804 68.91 62.86 -32.90
CA SER A 804 68.30 64.19 -32.77
C SER A 804 66.80 64.16 -32.52
N THR A 805 66.28 65.20 -31.87
CA THR A 805 64.87 65.33 -31.49
C THR A 805 64.40 66.76 -31.80
N TRP A 806 63.20 66.91 -32.36
CA TRP A 806 62.56 68.22 -32.45
C TRP A 806 61.90 68.57 -31.13
N TYR A 807 62.17 69.76 -30.61
CA TYR A 807 61.50 70.26 -29.42
C TYR A 807 61.16 71.73 -29.53
N SER A 808 60.25 72.16 -28.68
CA SER A 808 59.87 73.55 -28.55
C SER A 808 60.61 74.17 -27.36
N ASP A 809 61.34 75.28 -27.58
CA ASP A 809 62.10 75.98 -26.54
C ASP A 809 61.18 76.92 -25.76
N PHE A 810 60.89 76.60 -24.49
CA PHE A 810 60.08 77.46 -23.62
C PHE A 810 60.68 77.64 -22.24
N THR A 811 61.33 78.78 -22.09
CA THR A 811 61.37 79.49 -20.82
C THR A 811 59.93 79.91 -20.43
N ALA A 812 59.35 79.14 -19.50
CA ALA A 812 58.40 79.56 -18.46
C ALA A 812 56.87 79.77 -18.72
N THR A 813 56.24 79.31 -19.81
CA THR A 813 54.75 79.28 -19.88
C THR A 813 54.22 78.01 -20.54
N ALA A 814 53.21 77.36 -19.95
CA ALA A 814 52.56 76.17 -20.52
C ALA A 814 51.63 76.54 -21.69
N GLY A 815 51.55 75.71 -22.74
CA GLY A 815 50.54 75.82 -23.81
C GLY A 815 51.04 76.24 -25.19
N HIS A 816 52.11 75.62 -25.69
CA HIS A 816 52.65 75.90 -27.02
C HIS A 816 52.56 74.69 -27.97
N ASP A 817 52.30 74.97 -29.25
CA ASP A 817 51.97 74.01 -30.29
C ASP A 817 53.06 73.97 -31.38
N MET A 818 53.63 72.79 -31.63
CA MET A 818 54.40 72.49 -32.84
C MET A 818 53.45 71.99 -33.91
N THR A 819 53.43 72.61 -35.09
CA THR A 819 52.59 72.17 -36.22
C THR A 819 53.44 71.60 -37.35
N VAL A 820 53.19 70.34 -37.71
CA VAL A 820 53.79 69.65 -38.86
C VAL A 820 52.73 69.53 -39.95
N ARG A 821 53.06 70.01 -41.15
CA ARG A 821 52.21 69.91 -42.35
C ARG A 821 52.79 68.92 -43.35
N ILE A 822 51.98 67.93 -43.73
CA ILE A 822 52.27 67.00 -44.82
C ILE A 822 51.44 67.45 -46.02
N SER A 823 52.04 67.63 -47.19
CA SER A 823 51.38 68.13 -48.40
C SER A 823 51.64 67.23 -49.62
N GLY A 824 50.81 67.36 -50.65
CA GLY A 824 50.87 66.51 -51.86
C GLY A 824 50.02 65.24 -51.76
N LEU A 825 49.11 65.19 -50.79
CA LEU A 825 48.20 64.07 -50.55
C LEU A 825 47.00 64.13 -51.51
N ASP A 826 46.46 62.97 -51.86
CA ASP A 826 45.25 62.86 -52.69
C ASP A 826 44.00 63.02 -51.81
N ASN A 827 43.17 64.04 -52.10
CA ASN A 827 41.94 64.31 -51.34
C ASN A 827 40.91 63.17 -51.44
N ALA A 828 41.02 62.26 -52.43
CA ALA A 828 40.15 61.09 -52.56
C ALA A 828 40.60 59.90 -51.71
N LYS A 829 41.77 60.00 -51.05
CA LYS A 829 42.38 58.93 -50.26
C LYS A 829 42.28 59.21 -48.76
N LEU A 830 42.33 58.14 -47.99
CA LEU A 830 42.44 58.20 -46.54
C LEU A 830 43.87 57.86 -46.14
N TYR A 831 44.32 58.43 -45.03
CA TYR A 831 45.68 58.26 -44.55
C TYR A 831 45.69 57.81 -43.10
N THR A 832 46.66 56.97 -42.76
CA THR A 832 46.99 56.65 -41.37
C THR A 832 48.30 57.32 -40.99
N ILE A 833 48.29 58.08 -39.90
CA ILE A 833 49.46 58.71 -39.32
C ILE A 833 49.79 58.02 -37.99
N GLY A 834 51.02 57.53 -37.88
CA GLY A 834 51.55 56.95 -36.65
C GLY A 834 52.61 57.87 -36.07
N VAL A 835 52.41 58.42 -34.87
CA VAL A 835 53.38 59.28 -34.17
C VAL A 835 54.08 58.48 -33.08
N ARG A 836 55.41 58.62 -33.02
CA ARG A 836 56.29 57.89 -32.11
C ARG A 836 57.12 58.88 -31.29
N GLY A 837 57.24 58.62 -29.99
CA GLY A 837 58.11 59.38 -29.08
C GLY A 837 59.07 58.45 -28.33
N SER A 838 60.23 58.98 -27.94
CA SER A 838 61.33 58.30 -27.26
C SER A 838 61.19 58.39 -25.74
N ARG A 839 62.00 57.58 -25.05
CA ARG A 839 62.13 57.63 -23.60
C ARG A 839 63.11 58.72 -23.22
N ALA A 840 62.66 59.73 -22.48
CA ALA A 840 63.54 60.77 -21.96
C ALA A 840 63.16 61.11 -20.51
N ALA A 841 64.11 60.93 -19.58
CA ALA A 841 63.88 61.24 -18.17
C ALA A 841 63.54 62.73 -17.99
N SER A 842 62.56 63.01 -17.13
CA SER A 842 62.17 64.36 -16.69
C SER A 842 61.55 65.27 -17.78
N ARG A 843 60.82 64.72 -18.76
CA ARG A 843 60.12 65.48 -19.81
C ARG A 843 58.61 65.53 -19.60
N ALA A 844 57.95 66.54 -20.16
CA ALA A 844 56.50 66.69 -20.09
C ALA A 844 55.79 65.76 -21.09
N PRO A 845 54.59 65.26 -20.77
CA PRO A 845 53.68 64.70 -21.77
C PRO A 845 53.35 65.70 -22.88
N PHE A 846 52.96 65.18 -24.05
CA PHE A 846 52.44 66.00 -25.14
C PHE A 846 51.20 65.39 -25.77
N ASP A 847 50.33 66.25 -26.27
CA ASP A 847 49.17 65.85 -27.07
C ASP A 847 49.47 65.96 -28.55
N VAL A 848 49.11 64.94 -29.31
CA VAL A 848 49.05 65.01 -30.77
C VAL A 848 47.60 65.23 -31.17
N VAL A 849 47.36 66.32 -31.90
CA VAL A 849 46.03 66.71 -32.40
C VAL A 849 46.04 66.67 -33.92
N ILE A 850 45.12 65.91 -34.52
CA ILE A 850 44.87 65.85 -35.97
C ILE A 850 43.38 66.09 -36.21
N GLY A 851 43.03 67.25 -36.74
CA GLY A 851 41.63 67.67 -36.85
C GLY A 851 40.94 67.68 -35.48
N ALA A 852 39.87 66.90 -35.32
CA ALA A 852 39.14 66.75 -34.05
C ALA A 852 39.70 65.65 -33.13
N ALA A 853 40.63 64.82 -33.61
CA ALA A 853 41.21 63.74 -32.81
C ALA A 853 42.41 64.27 -32.01
N SER A 854 42.47 63.96 -30.71
CA SER A 854 43.57 64.30 -29.81
C SER A 854 43.97 63.07 -29.02
N GLN A 855 45.27 62.75 -28.97
CA GLN A 855 45.80 61.67 -28.13
C GLN A 855 47.06 62.13 -27.40
N SER A 856 47.18 61.80 -26.11
CA SER A 856 48.33 62.15 -25.28
C SER A 856 49.40 61.06 -25.29
N MET A 857 50.67 61.44 -25.28
CA MET A 857 51.81 60.56 -25.04
C MET A 857 52.63 61.09 -23.86
N ASP A 858 52.94 60.21 -22.90
CA ASP A 858 53.95 60.47 -21.87
C ASP A 858 55.31 59.90 -22.31
N PRO A 859 56.29 60.75 -22.68
CA PRO A 859 57.59 60.32 -23.15
C PRO A 859 58.52 59.88 -21.99
N THR A 860 58.14 60.06 -20.73
CA THR A 860 59.00 59.75 -19.58
C THR A 860 59.28 58.25 -19.45
N ASN A 861 58.39 57.38 -19.96
CA ASN A 861 58.51 55.92 -19.90
C ASN A 861 58.04 55.19 -21.18
N ASN A 862 58.08 55.83 -22.35
CA ASN A 862 57.59 55.18 -23.57
C ASN A 862 58.56 54.12 -24.11
N THR A 863 58.23 52.84 -23.97
CA THR A 863 59.03 51.71 -24.49
C THR A 863 58.46 51.09 -25.77
N SER A 864 57.19 51.34 -26.10
CA SER A 864 56.53 50.71 -27.27
C SER A 864 55.31 51.44 -27.84
N THR A 865 54.84 52.51 -27.21
CA THR A 865 53.58 53.16 -27.57
C THR A 865 53.73 53.99 -28.85
N VAL A 866 52.84 53.76 -29.80
CA VAL A 866 52.69 54.53 -31.04
C VAL A 866 51.28 55.10 -31.07
N LEU A 867 51.15 56.43 -31.13
CA LEU A 867 49.84 57.05 -31.33
C LEU A 867 49.44 56.85 -32.79
N THR A 868 48.29 56.22 -33.03
CA THR A 868 47.81 55.92 -34.39
C THR A 868 46.52 56.68 -34.67
N PHE A 869 46.52 57.42 -35.76
CA PHE A 869 45.39 58.18 -36.28
C PHE A 869 45.05 57.64 -37.67
N ALA A 870 44.02 56.80 -37.77
CA ALA A 870 43.60 56.18 -39.02
C ALA A 870 42.47 56.97 -39.70
N ASN A 871 42.24 56.70 -40.98
CA ASN A 871 41.14 57.26 -41.77
C ASN A 871 41.13 58.80 -41.85
N ILE A 872 42.32 59.42 -41.88
CA ILE A 872 42.45 60.87 -41.96
C ILE A 872 42.32 61.31 -43.42
N ALA A 873 41.30 62.11 -43.71
CA ALA A 873 41.14 62.75 -45.01
C ALA A 873 41.98 64.04 -45.08
N PRO A 874 42.76 64.27 -46.15
CA PRO A 874 43.45 65.53 -46.33
C PRO A 874 42.48 66.70 -46.53
N SER A 875 42.87 67.89 -46.06
CA SER A 875 42.22 69.15 -46.38
C SER A 875 43.09 69.90 -47.39
N SER A 876 42.55 70.15 -48.59
CA SER A 876 43.27 70.84 -49.68
C SER A 876 44.62 70.20 -50.05
N GLY A 877 44.69 68.86 -50.02
CA GLY A 877 45.89 68.09 -50.36
C GLY A 877 46.95 68.04 -49.25
N SER A 878 46.59 68.44 -48.03
CA SER A 878 47.49 68.45 -46.88
C SER A 878 46.84 67.91 -45.61
N ILE A 879 47.66 67.39 -44.69
CA ILE A 879 47.28 67.06 -43.31
C ILE A 879 48.23 67.78 -42.37
N ASP A 880 47.64 68.50 -41.41
CA ASP A 880 48.36 69.10 -40.30
C ASP A 880 48.17 68.25 -39.04
N PHE A 881 49.25 68.01 -38.32
CA PHE A 881 49.17 67.52 -36.95
C PHE A 881 49.95 68.42 -36.00
N ILE A 882 49.38 68.60 -34.81
CA ILE A 882 49.85 69.54 -33.81
C ILE A 882 50.35 68.74 -32.61
N CYS A 883 51.60 68.95 -32.22
CA CYS A 883 52.16 68.45 -30.98
C CYS A 883 52.13 69.56 -29.92
N ARG A 884 51.27 69.41 -28.90
CA ARG A 884 51.05 70.38 -27.83
C ARG A 884 51.71 69.92 -26.54
N GLN A 885 52.58 70.74 -25.96
CA GLN A 885 53.27 70.43 -24.71
C GLN A 885 52.33 70.56 -23.48
N GLN A 886 52.34 69.57 -22.59
CA GLN A 886 51.65 69.62 -21.29
C GLN A 886 52.61 69.97 -20.14
N GLY A 887 52.69 71.25 -19.77
CA GLY A 887 53.49 71.69 -18.61
C GLY A 887 54.72 72.53 -19.00
N LEU A 888 55.70 72.64 -18.09
CA LEU A 888 56.81 73.60 -18.19
C LEU A 888 58.15 73.00 -18.65
N THR A 889 58.21 71.70 -18.96
CA THR A 889 59.42 71.03 -19.48
C THR A 889 59.27 70.70 -20.97
N PRO A 890 60.34 70.72 -21.79
CA PRO A 890 60.22 70.50 -23.23
C PRO A 890 59.64 69.13 -23.60
N ALA A 891 58.84 69.08 -24.66
CA ALA A 891 58.32 67.86 -25.28
C ALA A 891 59.07 67.56 -26.60
N PHE A 892 59.21 66.27 -26.94
CA PHE A 892 59.96 65.80 -28.10
C PHE A 892 59.08 65.03 -29.10
N LEU A 893 59.24 65.33 -30.39
CA LEU A 893 58.75 64.51 -31.50
C LEU A 893 59.95 63.88 -32.21
N ASP A 894 59.95 62.55 -32.33
CA ASP A 894 61.10 61.81 -32.86
C ASP A 894 60.86 61.28 -34.26
N ALA A 895 59.77 60.54 -34.49
CA ALA A 895 59.47 60.04 -35.83
C ALA A 895 57.97 59.88 -36.03
N PHE A 896 57.54 59.94 -37.30
CA PHE A 896 56.19 59.57 -37.67
C PHE A 896 56.13 58.82 -38.99
N THR A 897 55.07 58.05 -39.15
CA THR A 897 54.78 57.28 -40.36
C THR A 897 53.50 57.78 -40.99
N ILE A 898 53.46 57.87 -42.32
CA ILE A 898 52.24 58.14 -43.07
C ILE A 898 52.01 57.03 -44.10
N THR A 899 50.79 56.49 -44.10
CA THR A 899 50.38 55.41 -45.00
C THR A 899 49.09 55.79 -45.72
N GLU A 900 49.12 55.75 -47.05
CA GLU A 900 47.95 55.88 -47.92
C GLU A 900 47.13 54.58 -47.86
N GLN A 901 45.81 54.72 -47.67
CA GLN A 901 44.84 53.62 -47.61
C GLN A 901 44.03 53.50 -48.90
#